data_AF-A0A976IGD8-F1
#
_entry.id   AF-A0A976IGD8-F1
#
_cell.length_a   1.000
_cell.length_b   1.000
_cell.length_c   1.000
_cell.angle_alpha   90.00
_cell.angle_beta   90.00
_cell.angle_gamma   90.00
#
_symmetry.space_group_name_H-M   'P 1'
#
loop_
_entity.id
_entity.type
_entity.pdbx_description
1 polymer ?
#
loop_
_entity_poly.entity_id
_entity_poly.type
_entity_poly.pdbx_seq_one_letter_code
_entity_poly.pdbx_strand_id
1 'polypeptide(L)'
;MRENADAITVFKKITFAGRILRRRNMDEVKLLCAVYGEGTLFFVKIARDADVIALQTAIVNEKKGVNDRFKVDPNTVTLYLAKKNGVWLKDDIYVENFLKGDRSVGYLKMRPSWRLTRTELLGPDFQPSEAEIHVLVELPSAAANIATKQGPAQAKGTELVDAISLLVEKRFKSMEEYFRRDVKKMSDREERVASKIQEMSDRAENSRRELKKMIESKIQEINSKLPSQPDKLYTDGALGEIAIESLERFESITDFAARDDEESFWSQRIQRQANAISNEALFDAFITPFFDRALANWNMVFVNSERYLWLTESMNVSRSTDLKPDGFATHPGMYCAKEKPKDKVPRSSNHKFRFGVAEEDLFDCVILFESKLSLTDAAFGQVVRYLQSLCPKTFGSAILYDRRSFWLINSRATFIGKVLKAHWTDGGSKSLFQKFIGANMSPWVASLTTACSSFGVEVVEGDAFLGRGAQGRVFKVTRQGKELFALKIVEISLVASLYQEEAALKQAQDTGLTIRLAGECIEIPGGAALLLSPVGIPLPRPATRSDVATLYGLLWQLHEKGLVHGDPRVANVILHKGQPVWIDLVEVLKASPLLRMFDAEILTRSILQVPRQVQLNTELHETLAKYGKYPTSENLNGLVDAVFQKLDRRSKSFHSH
;
A
#
# COMPACT_ATOMS: atom_id res chain seq x y z
N MET A 1 -52.63 60.91 -21.52
CA MET A 1 -53.52 59.88 -20.94
C MET A 1 -54.05 58.89 -21.99
N ARG A 2 -53.19 58.33 -22.87
CA ARG A 2 -53.53 57.18 -23.73
C ARG A 2 -52.36 56.23 -24.04
N GLU A 3 -51.17 56.44 -23.46
CA GLU A 3 -50.03 55.52 -23.66
C GLU A 3 -49.74 54.59 -22.46
N ASN A 4 -50.42 54.78 -21.31
CA ASN A 4 -50.26 53.89 -20.15
C ASN A 4 -51.31 52.77 -20.04
N ALA A 5 -52.26 52.70 -20.98
CA ALA A 5 -53.27 51.63 -21.00
C ALA A 5 -52.79 50.38 -21.77
N ASP A 6 -51.94 50.56 -22.79
CA ASP A 6 -51.38 49.44 -23.56
C ASP A 6 -50.22 48.74 -22.85
N ALA A 7 -49.48 49.45 -21.99
CA ALA A 7 -48.46 48.84 -21.15
C ALA A 7 -49.07 47.88 -20.11
N ILE A 8 -50.26 48.19 -19.56
CA ILE A 8 -50.93 47.34 -18.55
C ILE A 8 -51.60 46.11 -19.19
N THR A 9 -52.04 46.22 -20.45
CA THR A 9 -52.60 45.06 -21.19
C THR A 9 -51.50 44.12 -21.67
N VAL A 10 -50.32 44.64 -22.05
CA VAL A 10 -49.14 43.83 -22.36
C VAL A 10 -48.54 43.22 -21.10
N PHE A 11 -48.48 43.94 -19.97
CA PHE A 11 -47.99 43.36 -18.70
C PHE A 11 -48.94 42.28 -18.15
N LYS A 12 -50.27 42.42 -18.30
CA LYS A 12 -51.23 41.37 -17.93
C LYS A 12 -51.21 40.17 -18.89
N LYS A 13 -50.96 40.36 -20.20
CA LYS A 13 -50.73 39.24 -21.12
C LYS A 13 -49.39 38.53 -20.90
N ILE A 14 -48.34 39.24 -20.45
CA ILE A 14 -47.07 38.62 -20.08
C ILE A 14 -47.15 37.93 -18.70
N THR A 15 -47.98 38.40 -17.77
CA THR A 15 -48.23 37.69 -16.49
C THR A 15 -49.26 36.56 -16.58
N PHE A 16 -50.10 36.52 -17.63
CA PHE A 16 -50.99 35.36 -17.88
C PHE A 16 -50.36 34.32 -18.83
N ALA A 17 -49.54 34.73 -19.81
CA ALA A 17 -48.73 33.81 -20.62
C ALA A 17 -47.50 33.27 -19.85
N GLY A 18 -46.96 34.05 -18.90
CA GLY A 18 -45.99 33.55 -17.92
C GLY A 18 -46.56 32.54 -16.91
N ARG A 19 -47.90 32.39 -16.85
CA ARG A 19 -48.59 31.34 -16.09
C ARG A 19 -49.00 30.12 -16.93
N ILE A 20 -48.78 30.11 -18.25
CA ILE A 20 -49.19 28.99 -19.13
C ILE A 20 -48.04 28.41 -19.97
N LEU A 21 -46.85 29.04 -20.01
CA LEU A 21 -45.66 28.49 -20.72
C LEU A 21 -44.41 28.30 -19.84
N ARG A 22 -44.61 27.80 -18.61
CA ARG A 22 -43.66 26.92 -17.91
C ARG A 22 -44.39 25.69 -17.36
N ARG A 23 -45.09 24.96 -18.23
CA ARG A 23 -45.22 23.50 -18.07
C ARG A 23 -44.15 22.85 -18.95
N ARG A 24 -42.88 23.01 -18.56
CA ARG A 24 -42.00 21.84 -18.65
C ARG A 24 -42.56 20.93 -17.58
N ASN A 25 -42.95 19.70 -17.92
CA ASN A 25 -43.08 18.64 -16.91
C ASN A 25 -41.73 18.60 -16.18
N MET A 26 -41.62 19.28 -15.04
CA MET A 26 -40.53 19.08 -14.11
C MET A 26 -40.76 17.68 -13.57
N ASP A 27 -39.89 16.77 -13.95
CA ASP A 27 -39.94 15.39 -13.50
C ASP A 27 -39.75 15.40 -11.98
N GLU A 28 -40.84 15.27 -11.23
CA GLU A 28 -40.83 15.27 -9.77
C GLU A 28 -40.53 13.87 -9.24
N VAL A 29 -39.73 13.79 -8.18
CA VAL A 29 -39.43 12.55 -7.48
C VAL A 29 -39.98 12.61 -6.06
N LYS A 30 -40.49 11.46 -5.60
CA LYS A 30 -41.01 11.29 -4.24
C LYS A 30 -39.96 10.56 -3.39
N LEU A 31 -39.40 11.24 -2.39
CA LEU A 31 -38.34 10.73 -1.53
C LEU A 31 -38.89 10.40 -0.13
N LEU A 32 -38.57 9.21 0.39
CA LEU A 32 -38.82 8.85 1.79
C LEU A 32 -37.69 9.39 2.68
N CYS A 33 -38.04 10.27 3.60
CA CYS A 33 -37.13 10.93 4.54
C CYS A 33 -37.34 10.40 5.96
N ALA A 34 -36.27 10.18 6.71
CA ALA A 34 -36.30 9.73 8.09
C ALA A 34 -35.56 10.70 9.02
N VAL A 35 -36.15 11.02 10.17
CA VAL A 35 -35.61 12.03 11.11
C VAL A 35 -34.94 11.36 12.31
N TYR A 36 -33.66 11.71 12.55
CA TYR A 36 -32.93 11.28 13.74
C TYR A 36 -33.51 11.89 15.02
N GLY A 37 -33.51 11.14 16.11
CA GLY A 37 -34.03 11.54 17.41
C GLY A 37 -35.56 11.42 17.54
N GLU A 38 -36.32 11.64 16.46
CA GLU A 38 -37.78 11.46 16.46
C GLU A 38 -38.22 10.06 16.00
N GLY A 39 -37.44 9.39 15.15
CA GLY A 39 -37.85 8.10 14.57
C GLY A 39 -39.02 8.20 13.57
N THR A 40 -39.26 9.38 13.01
CA THR A 40 -40.39 9.62 12.08
C THR A 40 -39.96 9.49 10.62
N LEU A 41 -40.84 8.89 9.81
CA LEU A 41 -40.72 8.74 8.36
C LEU A 41 -41.80 9.56 7.64
N PHE A 42 -41.45 10.22 6.53
CA PHE A 42 -42.42 10.95 5.71
C PHE A 42 -41.91 11.11 4.27
N PHE A 43 -42.83 11.34 3.35
CA PHE A 43 -42.49 11.55 1.95
C PHE A 43 -42.41 13.04 1.60
N VAL A 44 -41.45 13.41 0.76
CA VAL A 44 -41.32 14.75 0.18
C VAL A 44 -41.31 14.64 -1.33
N LYS A 45 -42.08 15.49 -2.00
CA LYS A 45 -42.02 15.66 -3.45
C LYS A 45 -41.08 16.81 -3.78
N ILE A 46 -40.16 16.58 -4.70
CA ILE A 46 -39.19 17.58 -5.13
C ILE A 46 -38.87 17.39 -6.62
N ALA A 47 -38.51 18.48 -7.30
CA ALA A 47 -38.01 18.37 -8.67
C ALA A 47 -36.73 17.54 -8.73
N ARG A 48 -36.60 16.64 -9.70
CA ARG A 48 -35.44 15.75 -9.85
C ARG A 48 -34.13 16.52 -10.00
N ASP A 49 -34.15 17.67 -10.67
CA ASP A 49 -33.00 18.55 -10.90
C ASP A 49 -32.77 19.60 -9.80
N ALA A 50 -33.52 19.52 -8.69
CA ALA A 50 -33.38 20.46 -7.58
C ALA A 50 -32.01 20.35 -6.89
N ASP A 51 -31.62 21.46 -6.28
CA ASP A 51 -30.45 21.52 -5.40
C ASP A 51 -30.82 21.05 -3.99
N VAL A 52 -29.84 20.60 -3.21
CA VAL A 52 -30.04 20.12 -1.83
C VAL A 52 -30.65 21.20 -0.94
N ILE A 53 -30.34 22.48 -1.16
CA ILE A 53 -30.98 23.60 -0.44
C ILE A 53 -32.50 23.70 -0.69
N ALA A 54 -32.94 23.39 -1.90
CA ALA A 54 -34.37 23.33 -2.23
C ALA A 54 -35.03 22.12 -1.57
N LEU A 55 -34.33 20.99 -1.45
CA LEU A 55 -34.78 19.82 -0.70
C LEU A 55 -34.89 20.09 0.81
N GLN A 56 -33.90 20.78 1.42
CA GLN A 56 -33.97 21.23 2.82
C GLN A 56 -35.21 22.08 3.06
N THR A 57 -35.48 23.02 2.15
CA THR A 57 -36.66 23.89 2.19
C THR A 57 -37.97 23.10 2.06
N ALA A 58 -38.04 22.14 1.13
CA ALA A 58 -39.20 21.29 0.96
C ALA A 58 -39.47 20.41 2.19
N ILE A 59 -38.43 19.81 2.78
CA ILE A 59 -38.52 19.01 4.01
C ILE A 59 -39.10 19.81 5.17
N VAL A 60 -38.64 21.05 5.38
CA VAL A 60 -39.13 21.90 6.47
C VAL A 60 -40.57 22.39 6.23
N ASN A 61 -40.96 22.60 4.96
CA ASN A 61 -42.29 23.10 4.60
C ASN A 61 -43.37 22.01 4.58
N GLU A 62 -43.03 20.76 4.24
CA GLU A 62 -43.99 19.63 4.13
C GLU A 62 -44.64 19.30 5.48
N LYS A 63 -43.97 19.59 6.61
CA LYS A 63 -44.47 19.30 7.97
C LYS A 63 -44.73 20.60 8.75
N LYS A 64 -45.88 21.24 8.51
CA LYS A 64 -46.38 22.39 9.32
C LYS A 64 -46.25 22.15 10.85
N GLY A 65 -46.51 20.93 11.32
CA GLY A 65 -46.42 20.58 12.76
C GLY A 65 -44.99 20.46 13.34
N VAL A 66 -43.94 20.35 12.52
CA VAL A 66 -42.53 20.43 12.98
C VAL A 66 -42.03 21.86 12.89
N ASN A 67 -42.45 22.61 11.87
CA ASN A 67 -42.07 24.02 11.73
C ASN A 67 -42.67 24.89 12.87
N ASP A 68 -43.93 24.66 13.24
CA ASP A 68 -44.59 25.35 14.36
C ASP A 68 -43.96 25.01 15.74
N ARG A 69 -43.35 23.82 15.87
CA ARG A 69 -42.82 23.31 17.14
C ARG A 69 -41.35 23.63 17.37
N PHE A 70 -40.56 23.83 16.30
CA PHE A 70 -39.11 24.02 16.41
C PHE A 70 -38.58 25.32 15.81
N LYS A 71 -39.37 26.08 15.03
CA LYS A 71 -38.95 27.34 14.37
C LYS A 71 -37.59 27.20 13.66
N VAL A 72 -37.40 26.10 12.93
CA VAL A 72 -36.10 25.73 12.34
C VAL A 72 -35.97 26.40 10.98
N ASP A 73 -34.91 27.18 10.81
CA ASP A 73 -34.52 27.70 9.50
C ASP A 73 -34.10 26.51 8.61
N PRO A 74 -34.67 26.36 7.38
CA PRO A 74 -34.27 25.32 6.43
C PRO A 74 -32.77 25.14 6.26
N ASN A 75 -31.98 26.20 6.37
CA ASN A 75 -30.52 26.16 6.20
C ASN A 75 -29.78 25.50 7.37
N THR A 76 -30.46 25.23 8.49
CA THR A 76 -29.85 24.68 9.71
C THR A 76 -30.02 23.16 9.84
N VAL A 77 -30.82 22.54 8.98
CA VAL A 77 -31.03 21.09 8.93
C VAL A 77 -29.88 20.44 8.17
N THR A 78 -29.26 19.38 8.73
CA THR A 78 -28.23 18.61 8.00
C THR A 78 -28.86 17.36 7.37
N LEU A 79 -28.57 17.13 6.09
CA LEU A 79 -29.07 15.97 5.35
C LEU A 79 -27.95 14.97 5.05
N TYR A 80 -28.26 13.68 5.13
CA TYR A 80 -27.39 12.58 4.70
C TYR A 80 -28.09 11.68 3.70
N LEU A 81 -27.32 11.14 2.77
CA LEU A 81 -27.79 10.13 1.83
C LEU A 81 -27.93 8.79 2.56
N ALA A 82 -29.12 8.19 2.55
CA ALA A 82 -29.41 6.92 3.23
C ALA A 82 -28.88 5.70 2.45
N LYS A 83 -27.73 5.84 1.76
CA LYS A 83 -27.10 4.83 0.92
C LYS A 83 -25.70 4.53 1.41
N LYS A 84 -25.37 3.27 1.64
CA LYS A 84 -24.04 2.81 2.07
C LYS A 84 -23.59 1.62 1.23
N ASN A 85 -22.38 1.67 0.68
CA ASN A 85 -21.81 0.65 -0.22
C ASN A 85 -22.75 0.28 -1.40
N GLY A 86 -23.47 1.26 -1.95
CA GLY A 86 -24.39 1.06 -3.07
C GLY A 86 -25.80 0.61 -2.69
N VAL A 87 -26.08 0.33 -1.41
CA VAL A 87 -27.36 -0.20 -0.93
C VAL A 87 -28.13 0.87 -0.14
N TRP A 88 -29.43 1.02 -0.41
CA TRP A 88 -30.34 1.91 0.33
C TRP A 88 -30.73 1.31 1.68
N LEU A 89 -30.90 2.19 2.68
CA LEU A 89 -31.45 1.79 3.97
C LEU A 89 -32.92 1.39 3.77
N LYS A 90 -33.31 0.21 4.23
CA LYS A 90 -34.68 -0.28 4.14
C LYS A 90 -35.49 0.14 5.36
N ASP A 91 -36.75 0.50 5.15
CA ASP A 91 -37.75 0.71 6.20
C ASP A 91 -38.21 -0.66 6.75
N ASP A 92 -37.38 -1.24 7.62
CA ASP A 92 -37.65 -2.50 8.30
C ASP A 92 -37.89 -2.32 9.80
N ILE A 93 -38.24 -3.41 10.50
CA ILE A 93 -38.60 -3.39 11.93
C ILE A 93 -37.48 -2.89 12.86
N TYR A 94 -36.26 -2.70 12.37
CA TYR A 94 -35.12 -2.21 13.14
C TYR A 94 -34.84 -0.72 12.95
N VAL A 95 -35.42 -0.08 11.92
CA VAL A 95 -35.19 1.34 11.60
C VAL A 95 -35.62 2.27 12.70
N GLU A 96 -36.75 2.00 13.37
CA GLU A 96 -37.26 2.89 14.41
C GLU A 96 -36.28 3.02 15.58
N ASN A 97 -35.61 1.91 15.94
CA ASN A 97 -34.58 1.90 16.98
C ASN A 97 -33.26 2.53 16.49
N PHE A 98 -32.91 2.34 15.21
CA PHE A 98 -31.76 3.00 14.58
C PHE A 98 -31.92 4.53 14.57
N LEU A 99 -33.12 5.05 14.29
CA LEU A 99 -33.39 6.49 14.25
C LEU A 99 -33.48 7.13 15.64
N LYS A 100 -33.83 6.36 16.68
CA LYS A 100 -33.86 6.81 18.08
C LYS A 100 -32.49 6.83 18.76
N GLY A 101 -31.45 6.24 18.14
CA GLY A 101 -30.08 6.25 18.64
C GLY A 101 -29.27 7.49 18.23
N ASP A 102 -28.05 7.61 18.75
CA ASP A 102 -27.10 8.66 18.34
C ASP A 102 -26.73 8.52 16.86
N ARG A 103 -26.38 9.64 16.22
CA ARG A 103 -26.04 9.70 14.79
C ARG A 103 -24.97 8.65 14.43
N SER A 104 -25.26 7.84 13.41
CA SER A 104 -24.29 6.89 12.84
C SER A 104 -23.23 7.61 11.98
N VAL A 105 -21.96 7.41 12.31
CA VAL A 105 -20.81 7.80 11.47
C VAL A 105 -20.67 6.79 10.33
N GLY A 106 -21.20 7.13 9.15
CA GLY A 106 -21.07 6.26 7.97
C GLY A 106 -21.91 6.60 6.74
N TYR A 107 -22.84 7.55 6.84
CA TYR A 107 -23.65 8.03 5.71
C TYR A 107 -23.09 9.34 5.13
N LEU A 108 -23.18 9.49 3.80
CA LEU A 108 -22.63 10.64 3.08
C LEU A 108 -23.42 11.91 3.40
N LYS A 109 -22.74 12.93 3.95
CA LYS A 109 -23.34 14.26 4.19
C LYS A 109 -23.60 14.97 2.86
N MET A 110 -24.83 15.41 2.64
CA MET A 110 -25.25 16.14 1.44
C MET A 110 -24.89 17.63 1.56
N ARG A 111 -24.24 18.21 0.53
CA ARG A 111 -23.87 19.63 0.52
C ARG A 111 -25.01 20.48 -0.07
N PRO A 112 -25.39 21.62 0.54
CA PRO A 112 -26.53 22.44 0.09
C PRO A 112 -26.47 22.90 -1.37
N SER A 113 -25.28 23.15 -1.91
CA SER A 113 -25.06 23.61 -3.29
C SER A 113 -25.06 22.50 -4.34
N TRP A 114 -25.25 21.24 -3.95
CA TRP A 114 -25.22 20.11 -4.88
C TRP A 114 -26.60 19.84 -5.47
N ARG A 115 -26.62 19.44 -6.74
CA ARG A 115 -27.83 18.93 -7.41
C ARG A 115 -28.11 17.49 -7.03
N LEU A 116 -29.39 17.14 -6.87
CA LEU A 116 -29.80 15.77 -6.58
C LEU A 116 -29.42 14.78 -7.69
N THR A 117 -29.36 15.24 -8.95
CA THR A 117 -28.95 14.44 -10.13
C THR A 117 -27.47 14.08 -10.16
N ARG A 118 -26.65 14.57 -9.23
CA ARG A 118 -25.24 14.16 -9.12
C ARG A 118 -25.13 12.65 -8.89
N THR A 119 -24.21 11.99 -9.59
CA THR A 119 -23.98 10.54 -9.50
C THR A 119 -23.61 10.10 -8.08
N GLU A 120 -22.98 10.98 -7.30
CA GLU A 120 -22.62 10.71 -5.90
C GLU A 120 -23.81 10.83 -4.93
N LEU A 121 -24.96 11.37 -5.38
CA LEU A 121 -26.21 11.47 -4.62
C LEU A 121 -27.25 10.46 -5.13
N LEU A 122 -28.31 10.94 -5.79
CA LEU A 122 -29.34 10.07 -6.37
C LEU A 122 -28.90 9.56 -7.76
N GLY A 123 -28.22 10.41 -8.53
CA GLY A 123 -27.90 10.19 -9.94
C GLY A 123 -29.07 10.56 -10.88
N PRO A 124 -28.79 10.71 -12.19
CA PRO A 124 -29.80 11.12 -13.17
C PRO A 124 -30.92 10.08 -13.36
N ASP A 125 -30.57 8.79 -13.26
CA ASP A 125 -31.45 7.65 -13.54
C ASP A 125 -32.17 7.10 -12.30
N PHE A 126 -32.16 7.85 -11.19
CA PHE A 126 -32.75 7.42 -9.94
C PHE A 126 -34.25 7.13 -10.06
N GLN A 127 -34.70 5.99 -9.52
CA GLN A 127 -36.11 5.64 -9.38
C GLN A 127 -36.35 5.14 -7.95
N PRO A 128 -37.28 5.75 -7.19
CA PRO A 128 -37.55 5.33 -5.82
C PRO A 128 -38.24 3.97 -5.78
N SER A 129 -37.78 3.08 -4.90
CA SER A 129 -38.39 1.78 -4.65
C SER A 129 -39.24 1.79 -3.36
N GLU A 130 -40.15 0.84 -3.23
CA GLU A 130 -40.94 0.69 -2.00
C GLU A 130 -40.07 0.25 -0.81
N ALA A 131 -40.36 0.80 0.36
CA ALA A 131 -39.66 0.56 1.63
C ALA A 131 -38.16 0.90 1.62
N GLU A 132 -37.70 1.82 0.76
CA GLU A 132 -36.35 2.39 0.82
C GLU A 132 -36.39 3.81 1.40
N ILE A 133 -35.56 4.06 2.40
CA ILE A 133 -35.30 5.37 2.95
C ILE A 133 -34.20 6.00 2.10
N HIS A 134 -34.42 7.24 1.69
CA HIS A 134 -33.57 7.93 0.72
C HIS A 134 -32.72 9.01 1.38
N VAL A 135 -33.29 9.71 2.37
CA VAL A 135 -32.66 10.84 3.04
C VAL A 135 -32.80 10.71 4.56
N LEU A 136 -31.70 10.91 5.27
CA LEU A 136 -31.66 11.01 6.73
C LEU A 136 -31.55 12.49 7.13
N VAL A 137 -32.39 12.92 8.06
CA VAL A 137 -32.55 14.32 8.48
C VAL A 137 -32.06 14.48 9.91
N GLU A 138 -31.08 15.35 10.10
CA GLU A 138 -30.54 15.73 11.41
C GLU A 138 -30.96 17.17 11.76
N LEU A 139 -31.65 17.33 12.89
CA LEU A 139 -32.11 18.63 13.39
C LEU A 139 -31.01 19.32 14.23
N PRO A 140 -30.93 20.66 14.23
CA PRO A 140 -29.95 21.39 15.02
C PRO A 140 -30.19 21.24 16.53
N SER A 141 -29.11 21.13 17.31
CA SER A 141 -29.13 20.75 18.74
C SER A 141 -29.95 21.65 19.68
N ALA A 142 -30.36 22.85 19.26
CA ALA A 142 -31.25 23.71 20.04
C ALA A 142 -32.73 23.23 20.06
N ALA A 143 -33.16 22.46 19.05
CA ALA A 143 -34.50 21.90 18.95
C ALA A 143 -34.68 20.60 19.76
N ALA A 144 -33.60 19.85 20.00
CA ALA A 144 -33.63 18.57 20.70
C ALA A 144 -33.92 18.67 22.21
N ASN A 145 -33.79 19.87 22.80
CA ASN A 145 -33.93 20.09 24.25
C ASN A 145 -35.37 20.41 24.73
N ILE A 146 -36.35 20.54 23.85
CA ILE A 146 -37.75 20.87 24.23
C ILE A 146 -38.59 19.61 24.51
N ALA A 147 -38.15 18.42 24.08
CA ALA A 147 -38.94 17.19 24.16
C ALA A 147 -38.81 16.38 25.48
N THR A 148 -37.89 16.73 26.39
CA THR A 148 -37.49 15.86 27.51
C THR A 148 -37.80 16.40 28.91
N LYS A 149 -38.90 17.14 29.10
CA LYS A 149 -39.39 17.45 30.46
C LYS A 149 -40.91 17.35 30.58
N GLN A 150 -41.38 16.23 31.12
CA GLN A 150 -42.41 16.20 32.17
C GLN A 150 -42.34 14.84 32.89
N GLY A 151 -42.10 14.89 34.21
CA GLY A 151 -41.85 13.74 35.10
C GLY A 151 -43.10 13.21 35.84
N PRO A 152 -42.91 12.25 36.77
CA PRO A 152 -43.88 11.18 37.08
C PRO A 152 -44.54 11.28 38.47
N ALA A 153 -45.43 10.32 38.80
CA ALA A 153 -45.92 10.07 40.17
C ALA A 153 -45.97 8.56 40.55
N GLN A 154 -45.31 8.27 41.70
CA GLN A 154 -45.25 7.15 42.68
C GLN A 154 -46.10 5.85 42.60
N ALA A 155 -45.49 4.69 42.98
CA ALA A 155 -45.80 3.88 44.19
C ALA A 155 -44.87 2.62 44.40
N LYS A 156 -44.80 2.16 45.67
CA LYS A 156 -43.97 1.14 46.39
C LYS A 156 -43.98 -0.30 45.81
N GLY A 157 -43.04 -1.24 46.06
CA GLY A 157 -41.76 -1.21 46.78
C GLY A 157 -41.45 -2.41 47.72
N THR A 158 -41.67 -3.70 47.38
CA THR A 158 -40.84 -4.85 47.89
C THR A 158 -41.11 -6.20 47.20
N GLU A 159 -42.32 -6.51 46.72
CA GLU A 159 -42.59 -7.76 45.97
C GLU A 159 -41.98 -7.80 44.55
N LEU A 160 -41.53 -6.63 44.06
CA LEU A 160 -41.01 -6.45 42.72
C LEU A 160 -39.60 -7.05 42.56
N VAL A 161 -38.79 -7.09 43.61
CA VAL A 161 -37.35 -7.41 43.50
C VAL A 161 -37.13 -8.91 43.28
N ASP A 162 -37.89 -9.77 43.98
CA ASP A 162 -37.79 -11.23 43.82
C ASP A 162 -38.45 -11.71 42.52
N ALA A 163 -39.56 -11.07 42.12
CA ALA A 163 -40.20 -11.30 40.83
C ALA A 163 -39.28 -10.86 39.67
N ILE A 164 -38.57 -9.73 39.81
CA ILE A 164 -37.60 -9.26 38.82
C ILE A 164 -36.41 -10.22 38.72
N SER A 165 -35.84 -10.71 39.82
CA SER A 165 -34.69 -11.63 39.78
C SER A 165 -35.02 -12.95 39.06
N LEU A 166 -36.19 -13.55 39.33
CA LEU A 166 -36.66 -14.75 38.63
C LEU A 166 -36.97 -14.51 37.14
N LEU A 167 -37.53 -13.33 36.81
CA LEU A 167 -37.77 -12.92 35.42
C LEU A 167 -36.48 -12.61 34.66
N VAL A 168 -35.47 -12.05 35.34
CA VAL A 168 -34.15 -11.73 34.78
C VAL A 168 -33.39 -13.01 34.48
N GLU A 169 -33.36 -14.01 35.37
CA GLU A 169 -32.70 -15.30 35.10
C GLU A 169 -33.38 -16.10 33.97
N LYS A 170 -34.72 -16.10 33.92
CA LYS A 170 -35.47 -16.73 32.83
C LYS A 170 -35.21 -16.03 31.48
N ARG A 171 -35.14 -14.70 31.48
CA ARG A 171 -34.74 -13.92 30.29
C ARG A 171 -33.29 -14.15 29.93
N PHE A 172 -32.37 -14.28 30.89
CA PHE A 172 -30.96 -14.50 30.61
C PHE A 172 -30.74 -15.85 29.93
N LYS A 173 -31.33 -16.95 30.43
CA LYS A 173 -31.23 -18.27 29.79
C LYS A 173 -31.89 -18.32 28.41
N SER A 174 -33.03 -17.66 28.24
CA SER A 174 -33.72 -17.57 26.95
C SER A 174 -32.94 -16.71 25.94
N MET A 175 -32.30 -15.64 26.39
CA MET A 175 -31.46 -14.76 25.59
C MET A 175 -30.14 -15.42 25.23
N GLU A 176 -29.57 -16.24 26.12
CA GLU A 176 -28.35 -17.01 25.86
C GLU A 176 -28.59 -18.12 24.83
N GLU A 177 -29.74 -18.82 24.87
CA GLU A 177 -30.12 -19.77 23.81
C GLU A 177 -30.42 -19.08 22.48
N TYR A 178 -31.02 -17.88 22.50
CA TYR A 178 -31.27 -17.08 21.30
C TYR A 178 -29.95 -16.60 20.68
N PHE A 179 -29.03 -16.08 21.50
CA PHE A 179 -27.70 -15.64 21.09
C PHE A 179 -26.85 -16.82 20.58
N ARG A 180 -26.94 -18.00 21.21
CA ARG A 180 -26.25 -19.21 20.74
C ARG A 180 -26.80 -19.71 19.39
N ARG A 181 -28.11 -19.54 19.12
CA ARG A 181 -28.72 -19.83 17.80
C ARG A 181 -28.36 -18.79 16.74
N ASP A 182 -28.29 -17.52 17.09
CA ASP A 182 -27.93 -16.45 16.16
C ASP A 182 -26.43 -16.43 15.85
N VAL A 183 -25.55 -16.69 16.82
CA VAL A 183 -24.12 -16.90 16.57
C VAL A 183 -23.89 -18.13 15.70
N LYS A 184 -24.67 -19.22 15.88
CA LYS A 184 -24.60 -20.38 14.99
C LYS A 184 -25.11 -20.06 13.58
N LYS A 185 -26.20 -19.30 13.44
CA LYS A 185 -26.71 -18.86 12.13
C LYS A 185 -25.79 -17.86 11.45
N MET A 186 -25.13 -16.97 12.19
CA MET A 186 -24.11 -16.06 11.65
C MET A 186 -22.86 -16.83 11.25
N SER A 187 -22.40 -17.79 12.07
CA SER A 187 -21.31 -18.70 11.71
C SER A 187 -21.64 -19.49 10.43
N ASP A 188 -22.85 -20.06 10.30
CA ASP A 188 -23.28 -20.80 9.10
C ASP A 188 -23.45 -19.88 7.86
N ARG A 189 -23.59 -18.57 8.06
CA ARG A 189 -23.78 -17.57 7.01
C ARG A 189 -22.46 -16.92 6.61
N GLU A 190 -21.56 -16.71 7.57
CA GLU A 190 -20.15 -16.34 7.36
C GLU A 190 -19.40 -17.48 6.72
N GLU A 191 -19.63 -18.74 7.10
CA GLU A 191 -19.04 -19.92 6.45
C GLU A 191 -19.56 -20.08 5.02
N ARG A 192 -20.84 -19.74 4.75
CA ARG A 192 -21.39 -19.69 3.38
C ARG A 192 -20.86 -18.52 2.55
N VAL A 193 -20.68 -17.34 3.14
CA VAL A 193 -20.12 -16.17 2.45
C VAL A 193 -18.62 -16.35 2.22
N ALA A 194 -17.88 -16.88 3.19
CA ALA A 194 -16.48 -17.25 3.07
C ALA A 194 -16.30 -18.37 2.04
N SER A 195 -17.16 -19.40 2.03
CA SER A 195 -17.15 -20.43 1.00
C SER A 195 -17.44 -19.86 -0.39
N LYS A 196 -18.31 -18.83 -0.51
CA LYS A 196 -18.63 -18.17 -1.79
C LYS A 196 -17.54 -17.20 -2.23
N ILE A 197 -16.90 -16.49 -1.30
CA ILE A 197 -15.71 -15.67 -1.56
C ILE A 197 -14.54 -16.56 -1.95
N GLN A 198 -14.37 -17.70 -1.29
CA GLN A 198 -13.38 -18.71 -1.66
C GLN A 198 -13.70 -19.28 -3.04
N GLU A 199 -14.96 -19.62 -3.35
CA GLU A 199 -15.35 -20.12 -4.68
C GLU A 199 -15.18 -19.05 -5.78
N MET A 200 -15.44 -17.78 -5.48
CA MET A 200 -15.18 -16.65 -6.39
C MET A 200 -13.68 -16.36 -6.55
N SER A 201 -12.91 -16.49 -5.48
CA SER A 201 -11.45 -16.37 -5.49
C SER A 201 -10.83 -17.52 -6.25
N ASP A 202 -11.29 -18.75 -6.03
CA ASP A 202 -10.89 -19.97 -6.75
C ASP A 202 -11.30 -19.88 -8.22
N ARG A 203 -12.45 -19.27 -8.57
CA ARG A 203 -12.82 -18.98 -9.96
C ARG A 203 -11.95 -17.89 -10.58
N ALA A 204 -11.62 -16.83 -9.85
CA ALA A 204 -10.72 -15.78 -10.33
C ALA A 204 -9.28 -16.28 -10.48
N GLU A 205 -8.85 -17.16 -9.58
CA GLU A 205 -7.55 -17.80 -9.58
C GLU A 205 -7.48 -18.93 -10.62
N ASN A 206 -8.56 -19.68 -10.85
CA ASN A 206 -8.68 -20.59 -12.00
C ASN A 206 -8.74 -19.82 -13.32
N SER A 207 -9.45 -18.69 -13.40
CA SER A 207 -9.44 -17.83 -14.60
C SER A 207 -8.05 -17.23 -14.85
N ARG A 208 -7.34 -16.82 -13.79
CA ARG A 208 -5.94 -16.41 -13.88
C ARG A 208 -5.02 -17.56 -14.21
N ARG A 209 -5.23 -18.78 -13.69
CA ARG A 209 -4.48 -19.99 -14.04
C ARG A 209 -4.77 -20.43 -15.45
N GLU A 210 -5.98 -20.26 -15.97
CA GLU A 210 -6.32 -20.54 -17.36
C GLU A 210 -5.73 -19.48 -18.28
N LEU A 211 -5.80 -18.20 -17.92
CA LEU A 211 -5.10 -17.14 -18.65
C LEU A 211 -3.59 -17.35 -18.62
N LYS A 212 -3.04 -17.77 -17.48
CA LYS A 212 -1.64 -18.11 -17.30
C LYS A 212 -1.27 -19.37 -18.06
N LYS A 213 -2.08 -20.42 -18.06
CA LYS A 213 -1.93 -21.63 -18.88
C LYS A 213 -2.07 -21.33 -20.37
N MET A 214 -2.89 -20.37 -20.76
CA MET A 214 -3.06 -19.92 -22.15
C MET A 214 -1.86 -19.09 -22.59
N ILE A 215 -1.34 -18.23 -21.73
CA ILE A 215 -0.09 -17.50 -21.94
C ILE A 215 1.10 -18.47 -21.94
N GLU A 216 1.18 -19.40 -20.99
CA GLU A 216 2.19 -20.46 -20.89
C GLU A 216 2.09 -21.45 -22.05
N SER A 217 0.88 -21.74 -22.56
CA SER A 217 0.63 -22.56 -23.75
C SER A 217 1.07 -21.82 -25.01
N LYS A 218 0.80 -20.51 -25.13
CA LYS A 218 1.35 -19.68 -26.20
C LYS A 218 2.88 -19.55 -26.11
N ILE A 219 3.42 -19.42 -24.90
CA ILE A 219 4.86 -19.44 -24.63
C ILE A 219 5.44 -20.83 -24.94
N GLN A 220 4.74 -21.93 -24.63
CA GLN A 220 5.12 -23.29 -24.99
C GLN A 220 5.00 -23.54 -26.49
N GLU A 221 4.04 -22.92 -27.17
CA GLU A 221 3.90 -22.97 -28.62
C GLU A 221 5.01 -22.16 -29.31
N ILE A 222 5.45 -21.06 -28.69
CA ILE A 222 6.65 -20.31 -29.09
C ILE A 222 7.92 -21.14 -28.78
N ASN A 223 7.97 -21.81 -27.64
CA ASN A 223 9.09 -22.65 -27.19
C ASN A 223 9.15 -24.00 -27.91
N SER A 224 8.05 -24.53 -28.46
CA SER A 224 8.01 -25.75 -29.28
C SER A 224 8.36 -25.48 -30.73
N LYS A 225 8.29 -24.20 -31.14
CA LYS A 225 8.91 -23.67 -32.36
C LYS A 225 10.37 -23.26 -32.14
N LEU A 226 10.87 -23.27 -30.90
CA LEU A 226 12.30 -23.34 -30.59
C LEU A 226 12.68 -24.83 -30.42
N PRO A 227 13.89 -25.24 -30.79
CA PRO A 227 14.34 -26.62 -30.57
C PRO A 227 14.31 -26.96 -29.07
N SER A 228 13.48 -27.92 -28.68
CA SER A 228 13.37 -28.42 -27.31
C SER A 228 14.43 -29.49 -27.04
N GLN A 229 15.33 -29.26 -26.09
CA GLN A 229 16.13 -30.31 -25.44
C GLN A 229 16.66 -29.87 -24.05
N PRO A 230 16.93 -30.83 -23.15
CA PRO A 230 16.80 -30.73 -21.69
C PRO A 230 18.01 -30.06 -21.04
N ASP A 231 17.80 -29.47 -19.84
CA ASP A 231 18.74 -29.23 -18.71
C ASP A 231 20.26 -29.26 -18.99
N LYS A 232 20.68 -28.68 -20.11
CA LYS A 232 22.04 -28.23 -20.34
C LYS A 232 21.99 -26.74 -20.11
N LEU A 233 22.60 -26.28 -19.03
CA LEU A 233 23.02 -24.89 -18.90
C LEU A 233 23.73 -24.54 -20.21
N TYR A 234 23.04 -23.79 -21.08
CA TYR A 234 23.65 -23.29 -22.30
C TYR A 234 24.92 -22.54 -21.89
N THR A 235 26.00 -22.73 -22.64
CA THR A 235 27.14 -21.81 -22.52
C THR A 235 26.64 -20.41 -22.85
N ASP A 236 27.29 -19.38 -22.32
CA ASP A 236 26.89 -18.01 -22.65
C ASP A 236 26.92 -17.76 -24.16
N GLY A 237 27.84 -18.39 -24.90
CA GLY A 237 27.86 -18.35 -26.37
C GLY A 237 26.57 -18.87 -27.00
N ALA A 238 26.17 -20.11 -26.65
CA ALA A 238 24.97 -20.72 -27.21
C ALA A 238 23.69 -19.97 -26.80
N LEU A 239 23.64 -19.45 -25.56
CA LEU A 239 22.52 -18.64 -25.10
C LEU A 239 22.42 -17.32 -25.88
N GLY A 240 23.56 -16.70 -26.18
CA GLY A 240 23.66 -15.49 -26.98
C GLY A 240 23.19 -15.69 -28.41
N GLU A 241 23.68 -16.74 -29.08
CA GLU A 241 23.28 -17.11 -30.44
C GLU A 241 21.76 -17.31 -30.53
N ILE A 242 21.19 -18.14 -29.64
CA ILE A 242 19.73 -18.39 -29.60
C ILE A 242 18.94 -17.09 -29.38
N ALA A 243 19.42 -16.22 -28.49
CA ALA A 243 18.75 -14.96 -28.21
C ALA A 243 18.81 -14.00 -29.40
N ILE A 244 19.95 -13.92 -30.11
CA ILE A 244 20.12 -13.11 -31.32
C ILE A 244 19.21 -13.62 -32.44
N GLU A 245 19.24 -14.91 -32.74
CA GLU A 245 18.38 -15.53 -33.78
C GLU A 245 16.90 -15.26 -33.51
N SER A 246 16.48 -15.36 -32.25
CA SER A 246 15.11 -15.06 -31.84
C SER A 246 14.75 -13.59 -32.08
N LEU A 247 15.63 -12.65 -31.71
CA LEU A 247 15.41 -11.22 -31.89
C LEU A 247 15.40 -10.82 -33.37
N GLU A 248 16.27 -11.41 -34.19
CA GLU A 248 16.30 -11.18 -35.64
C GLU A 248 15.01 -11.64 -36.31
N ARG A 249 14.47 -12.81 -35.91
CA ARG A 249 13.18 -13.32 -36.40
C ARG A 249 12.02 -12.35 -36.16
N PHE A 250 12.10 -11.54 -35.10
CA PHE A 250 11.07 -10.56 -34.74
C PHE A 250 11.45 -9.11 -35.08
N GLU A 251 12.54 -8.88 -35.82
CA GLU A 251 13.05 -7.55 -36.17
C GLU A 251 13.26 -6.64 -34.94
N SER A 252 13.62 -7.26 -33.80
CA SER A 252 13.78 -6.60 -32.50
C SER A 252 15.20 -6.09 -32.23
N ILE A 253 16.14 -6.33 -33.15
CA ILE A 253 17.47 -5.72 -33.16
C ILE A 253 17.47 -4.56 -34.14
N THR A 254 17.92 -3.39 -33.68
CA THR A 254 18.01 -2.18 -34.50
C THR A 254 19.37 -1.54 -34.33
N ASP A 255 19.91 -0.99 -35.41
CA ASP A 255 21.09 -0.13 -35.37
C ASP A 255 20.64 1.33 -35.29
N PHE A 256 21.28 2.11 -34.43
CA PHE A 256 21.00 3.53 -34.29
C PHE A 256 21.50 4.30 -35.50
N ALA A 257 20.60 5.09 -36.11
CA ALA A 257 20.96 6.00 -37.18
C ALA A 257 21.58 7.28 -36.62
N ALA A 258 22.90 7.41 -36.76
CA ALA A 258 23.67 8.57 -36.32
C ALA A 258 23.21 9.86 -37.03
N ARG A 259 23.32 10.99 -36.32
CA ARG A 259 22.97 12.33 -36.82
C ARG A 259 24.17 13.24 -36.67
N ASP A 260 24.73 13.70 -37.78
CA ASP A 260 26.02 14.41 -37.83
C ASP A 260 26.05 15.72 -37.02
N ASP A 261 24.89 16.31 -36.73
CA ASP A 261 24.72 17.55 -35.98
C ASP A 261 24.47 17.38 -34.48
N GLU A 262 24.31 16.14 -33.99
CA GLU A 262 24.02 15.86 -32.59
C GLU A 262 25.27 15.41 -31.79
N GLU A 263 25.26 15.66 -30.47
CA GLU A 263 26.39 15.35 -29.58
C GLU A 263 26.62 13.84 -29.43
N SER A 264 27.84 13.39 -29.69
CA SER A 264 28.29 12.03 -29.37
C SER A 264 28.50 11.82 -27.87
N PHE A 265 28.42 10.59 -27.38
CA PHE A 265 28.65 10.26 -25.97
C PHE A 265 30.07 10.69 -25.53
N TRP A 266 31.06 10.46 -26.37
CA TRP A 266 32.37 11.09 -26.26
C TRP A 266 33.01 11.40 -27.61
N SER A 267 34.05 12.25 -27.59
CA SER A 267 34.76 12.67 -28.80
C SER A 267 35.67 11.58 -29.37
N GLN A 268 36.06 11.74 -30.64
CA GLN A 268 37.07 10.90 -31.29
C GLN A 268 38.43 10.89 -30.56
N ARG A 269 38.77 11.97 -29.84
CA ARG A 269 39.98 12.02 -29.00
C ARG A 269 39.89 11.03 -27.84
N ILE A 270 38.74 11.00 -27.16
CA ILE A 270 38.47 10.05 -26.06
C ILE A 270 38.40 8.62 -26.62
N GLN A 271 37.80 8.43 -27.80
CA GLN A 271 37.75 7.13 -28.48
C GLN A 271 39.15 6.55 -28.74
N ARG A 272 40.13 7.37 -29.14
CA ARG A 272 41.53 6.93 -29.30
C ARG A 272 42.15 6.47 -27.98
N GLN A 273 41.82 7.13 -26.87
CA GLN A 273 42.27 6.71 -25.54
C GLN A 273 41.63 5.38 -25.14
N ALA A 274 40.31 5.23 -25.32
CA ALA A 274 39.59 3.98 -25.07
C ALA A 274 40.19 2.81 -25.87
N ASN A 275 40.47 3.02 -27.16
CA ASN A 275 41.05 2.00 -28.04
C ASN A 275 42.45 1.53 -27.60
N ALA A 276 43.21 2.36 -26.87
CA ALA A 276 44.54 2.00 -26.37
C ALA A 276 44.49 1.11 -25.12
N ILE A 277 43.32 0.98 -24.48
CA ILE A 277 43.15 0.16 -23.29
C ILE A 277 43.02 -1.32 -23.69
N SER A 278 43.80 -2.18 -23.03
CA SER A 278 43.92 -3.61 -23.34
C SER A 278 43.44 -4.53 -22.21
N ASN A 279 42.84 -3.97 -21.16
CA ASN A 279 42.36 -4.70 -19.98
C ASN A 279 40.99 -4.15 -19.56
N GLU A 280 40.05 -5.04 -19.27
CA GLU A 280 38.66 -4.69 -18.91
C GLU A 280 38.59 -3.82 -17.66
N ALA A 281 39.29 -4.20 -16.59
CA ALA A 281 39.28 -3.42 -15.35
C ALA A 281 39.87 -2.00 -15.51
N LEU A 282 40.87 -1.84 -16.40
CA LEU A 282 41.36 -0.50 -16.79
C LEU A 282 40.32 0.28 -17.60
N PHE A 283 39.58 -0.41 -18.46
CA PHE A 283 38.54 0.20 -19.28
C PHE A 283 37.35 0.64 -18.42
N ASP A 284 36.93 -0.18 -17.46
CA ASP A 284 35.88 0.14 -16.50
C ASP A 284 36.23 1.36 -15.66
N ALA A 285 37.46 1.42 -15.15
CA ALA A 285 37.95 2.58 -14.41
C ALA A 285 37.99 3.85 -15.28
N PHE A 286 38.28 3.72 -16.58
CA PHE A 286 38.30 4.81 -17.53
C PHE A 286 36.89 5.32 -17.89
N ILE A 287 35.93 4.43 -18.10
CA ILE A 287 34.57 4.79 -18.55
C ILE A 287 33.66 5.25 -17.40
N THR A 288 33.87 4.76 -16.18
CA THR A 288 33.03 5.06 -15.01
C THR A 288 32.73 6.57 -14.83
N PRO A 289 33.70 7.50 -14.95
CA PRO A 289 33.41 8.94 -14.84
C PRO A 289 32.49 9.50 -15.93
N PHE A 290 32.41 8.85 -17.10
CA PHE A 290 31.46 9.22 -18.16
C PHE A 290 30.05 8.75 -17.82
N PHE A 291 29.89 7.54 -17.28
CA PHE A 291 28.60 7.05 -16.80
C PHE A 291 28.04 7.91 -15.68
N ASP A 292 28.84 8.23 -14.66
CA ASP A 292 28.39 9.09 -13.56
C ASP A 292 27.89 10.47 -14.06
N ARG A 293 28.56 11.06 -15.05
CA ARG A 293 28.10 12.31 -15.68
C ARG A 293 26.82 12.14 -16.48
N ALA A 294 26.66 11.02 -17.19
CA ALA A 294 25.46 10.75 -17.96
C ALA A 294 24.24 10.47 -17.07
N LEU A 295 24.46 9.86 -15.89
CA LEU A 295 23.45 9.50 -14.90
C LEU A 295 23.05 10.66 -13.97
N ALA A 296 23.91 11.67 -13.81
CA ALA A 296 23.70 12.79 -12.89
C ALA A 296 22.34 13.50 -13.05
N ASN A 297 21.86 13.64 -14.30
CA ASN A 297 20.57 14.28 -14.59
C ASN A 297 19.36 13.51 -14.04
N TRP A 298 19.53 12.24 -13.69
CA TRP A 298 18.46 11.33 -13.24
C TRP A 298 18.55 11.00 -11.74
N ASN A 299 19.43 11.67 -10.98
CA ASN A 299 19.74 11.34 -9.58
C ASN A 299 20.16 9.86 -9.40
N MET A 300 20.82 9.32 -10.43
CA MET A 300 21.37 7.97 -10.43
C MET A 300 22.89 8.02 -10.39
N VAL A 301 23.48 6.94 -9.91
CA VAL A 301 24.93 6.74 -9.83
C VAL A 301 25.29 5.40 -10.44
N PHE A 302 26.50 5.30 -10.98
CA PHE A 302 27.06 4.03 -11.38
C PHE A 302 27.75 3.37 -10.18
N VAL A 303 27.46 2.08 -9.96
CA VAL A 303 28.05 1.26 -8.90
C VAL A 303 28.81 0.13 -9.56
N ASN A 304 30.12 0.08 -9.34
CA ASN A 304 30.97 -0.98 -9.87
C ASN A 304 30.84 -2.24 -8.98
N SER A 305 30.52 -3.37 -9.60
CA SER A 305 30.24 -4.63 -8.91
C SER A 305 31.03 -5.85 -9.41
N GLU A 306 31.92 -5.69 -10.38
CA GLU A 306 32.75 -6.75 -11.02
C GLU A 306 33.40 -7.73 -10.00
N ARG A 307 33.72 -7.23 -8.80
CA ARG A 307 34.45 -7.97 -7.76
C ARG A 307 33.57 -8.60 -6.68
N TYR A 308 32.25 -8.50 -6.80
CA TYR A 308 31.32 -9.02 -5.81
C TYR A 308 30.28 -9.91 -6.47
N LEU A 309 30.10 -11.12 -5.92
CA LEU A 309 29.00 -11.99 -6.31
C LEU A 309 27.75 -11.52 -5.57
N TRP A 310 26.69 -11.22 -6.31
CA TRP A 310 25.45 -10.69 -5.71
C TRP A 310 24.18 -11.07 -6.44
N LEU A 311 24.26 -11.58 -7.67
CA LEU A 311 23.09 -11.93 -8.46
C LEU A 311 22.90 -13.44 -8.47
N THR A 312 21.99 -13.97 -7.67
CA THR A 312 21.83 -15.42 -7.50
C THR A 312 21.29 -16.12 -8.75
N GLU A 313 21.99 -17.15 -9.22
CA GLU A 313 21.64 -17.91 -10.44
C GLU A 313 20.45 -18.88 -10.21
N SER A 314 20.23 -19.35 -8.97
CA SER A 314 19.13 -20.25 -8.61
C SER A 314 18.83 -20.21 -7.10
N MET A 315 17.55 -20.24 -6.73
CA MET A 315 17.12 -20.28 -5.31
C MET A 315 17.46 -21.59 -4.58
N ASN A 316 17.90 -22.63 -5.30
CA ASN A 316 18.07 -23.99 -4.76
C ASN A 316 19.52 -24.48 -4.71
N VAL A 317 20.52 -23.62 -4.95
CA VAL A 317 21.95 -24.01 -4.98
C VAL A 317 22.79 -23.12 -4.07
N SER A 318 23.91 -23.65 -3.58
CA SER A 318 24.97 -22.92 -2.85
C SER A 318 25.31 -21.58 -3.52
N ARG A 319 25.47 -20.51 -2.72
CA ARG A 319 25.90 -19.14 -3.13
C ARG A 319 27.23 -19.08 -3.92
N SER A 320 27.92 -20.20 -4.08
CA SER A 320 29.10 -20.33 -4.92
C SER A 320 28.83 -20.19 -6.43
N THR A 321 27.56 -20.15 -6.86
CA THR A 321 27.14 -19.94 -8.26
C THR A 321 26.54 -18.55 -8.50
N ASP A 322 26.64 -17.63 -7.54
CA ASP A 322 26.15 -16.26 -7.72
C ASP A 322 26.91 -15.57 -8.87
N LEU A 323 26.17 -14.84 -9.70
CA LEU A 323 26.68 -14.10 -10.84
C LEU A 323 27.22 -12.73 -10.40
N LYS A 324 28.13 -12.19 -11.22
CA LYS A 324 28.83 -10.92 -10.98
C LYS A 324 28.78 -10.00 -12.20
N PRO A 325 27.67 -9.28 -12.42
CA PRO A 325 27.66 -8.21 -13.41
C PRO A 325 28.75 -7.17 -13.11
N ASP A 326 29.34 -6.57 -14.13
CA ASP A 326 30.44 -5.61 -13.96
C ASP A 326 30.01 -4.33 -13.20
N GLY A 327 28.77 -3.91 -13.40
CA GLY A 327 28.18 -2.82 -12.63
C GLY A 327 26.68 -2.70 -12.82
N PHE A 328 26.12 -1.69 -12.17
CA PHE A 328 24.72 -1.31 -12.35
C PHE A 328 24.52 0.18 -12.05
N ALA A 329 23.49 0.77 -12.63
CA ALA A 329 23.03 2.11 -12.31
C ALA A 329 21.81 2.05 -11.39
N THR A 330 21.81 2.86 -10.33
CA THR A 330 20.69 2.98 -9.38
C THR A 330 20.73 4.32 -8.62
N HIS A 331 19.78 4.57 -7.72
CA HIS A 331 19.80 5.73 -6.84
C HIS A 331 20.90 5.60 -5.76
N PRO A 332 21.58 6.68 -5.30
CA PRO A 332 22.61 6.63 -4.25
C PRO A 332 22.19 5.91 -2.96
N GLY A 333 20.89 5.84 -2.68
CA GLY A 333 20.30 5.17 -1.51
C GLY A 333 19.80 3.74 -1.76
N MET A 334 20.05 3.14 -2.92
CA MET A 334 19.47 1.85 -3.35
C MET A 334 20.52 0.76 -3.62
N TYR A 335 21.72 0.89 -3.07
CA TYR A 335 22.75 -0.13 -3.12
C TYR A 335 23.46 -0.24 -1.78
N CYS A 336 24.12 -1.37 -1.56
CA CYS A 336 24.97 -1.58 -0.40
C CYS A 336 26.44 -1.43 -0.77
N ALA A 337 27.10 -0.45 -0.16
CA ALA A 337 28.49 -0.13 -0.42
C ALA A 337 29.41 -1.27 0.04
N LYS A 338 30.49 -1.45 -0.72
CA LYS A 338 31.59 -2.36 -0.41
C LYS A 338 32.91 -1.58 -0.41
N GLU A 339 33.89 -2.12 0.31
CA GLU A 339 35.23 -1.56 0.31
C GLU A 339 35.85 -1.65 -1.08
N LYS A 340 36.57 -0.60 -1.49
CA LYS A 340 37.31 -0.56 -2.77
C LYS A 340 38.12 -1.85 -2.96
N PRO A 341 38.02 -2.52 -4.12
CA PRO A 341 38.81 -3.72 -4.40
C PRO A 341 40.31 -3.48 -4.35
N LYS A 342 41.06 -4.47 -3.85
CA LYS A 342 42.54 -4.48 -3.83
C LYS A 342 43.12 -5.00 -5.16
N ASP A 343 42.69 -4.39 -6.27
CA ASP A 343 42.97 -4.86 -7.64
C ASP A 343 44.14 -4.16 -8.35
N LYS A 344 44.79 -3.20 -7.67
CA LYS A 344 45.88 -2.36 -8.23
C LYS A 344 45.49 -1.58 -9.49
N VAL A 345 44.19 -1.44 -9.79
CA VAL A 345 43.70 -0.66 -10.93
C VAL A 345 43.82 0.83 -10.62
N PRO A 346 44.59 1.61 -11.42
CA PRO A 346 44.72 3.05 -11.24
C PRO A 346 43.37 3.73 -11.44
N ARG A 347 43.00 4.57 -10.48
CA ARG A 347 41.73 5.32 -10.47
C ARG A 347 42.04 6.77 -10.15
N SER A 348 41.42 7.69 -10.87
CA SER A 348 41.60 9.13 -10.65
C SER A 348 41.21 9.51 -9.21
N SER A 349 42.07 10.24 -8.51
CA SER A 349 41.77 10.76 -7.17
C SER A 349 40.66 11.81 -7.16
N ASN A 350 40.39 12.43 -8.31
CA ASN A 350 39.41 13.51 -8.45
C ASN A 350 37.99 13.00 -8.73
N HIS A 351 37.78 11.68 -8.78
CA HIS A 351 36.49 11.06 -9.04
C HIS A 351 36.11 10.10 -7.91
N LYS A 352 34.86 10.18 -7.43
CA LYS A 352 34.33 9.29 -6.40
C LYS A 352 33.84 7.99 -7.05
N PHE A 353 34.70 6.98 -7.06
CA PHE A 353 34.30 5.62 -7.47
C PHE A 353 33.44 4.96 -6.40
N ARG A 354 32.31 4.36 -6.82
CA ARG A 354 31.41 3.59 -5.95
C ARG A 354 31.58 2.11 -6.22
N PHE A 355 31.66 1.33 -5.15
CA PHE A 355 31.72 -0.12 -5.19
C PHE A 355 30.60 -0.67 -4.33
N GLY A 356 29.91 -1.69 -4.81
CA GLY A 356 28.74 -2.17 -4.12
C GLY A 356 28.06 -3.35 -4.78
N VAL A 357 26.97 -3.77 -4.15
CA VAL A 357 26.05 -4.80 -4.62
C VAL A 357 24.63 -4.26 -4.56
N ALA A 358 23.75 -4.76 -5.41
CA ALA A 358 22.34 -4.44 -5.31
C ALA A 358 21.66 -5.30 -4.23
N GLU A 359 20.64 -4.74 -3.59
CA GLU A 359 19.80 -5.46 -2.64
C GLU A 359 18.66 -6.16 -3.38
N GLU A 360 18.37 -7.41 -3.03
CA GLU A 360 17.38 -8.26 -3.73
C GLU A 360 15.98 -7.59 -3.79
N ASP A 361 15.57 -6.95 -2.70
CA ASP A 361 14.31 -6.20 -2.61
C ASP A 361 14.25 -4.94 -3.51
N LEU A 362 15.37 -4.58 -4.12
CA LEU A 362 15.57 -3.42 -4.99
C LEU A 362 16.04 -3.80 -6.41
N PHE A 363 15.97 -5.08 -6.80
CA PHE A 363 16.32 -5.52 -8.16
C PHE A 363 15.45 -4.89 -9.27
N ASP A 364 14.27 -4.37 -8.95
CA ASP A 364 13.44 -3.56 -9.85
C ASP A 364 13.93 -2.10 -9.99
N CYS A 365 15.02 -1.73 -9.32
CA CYS A 365 15.60 -0.38 -9.30
C CYS A 365 17.00 -0.32 -9.91
N VAL A 366 17.42 -1.37 -10.62
CA VAL A 366 18.74 -1.44 -11.25
C VAL A 366 18.64 -1.50 -12.76
N ILE A 367 19.59 -0.84 -13.42
CA ILE A 367 19.91 -1.04 -14.83
C ILE A 367 21.28 -1.72 -14.85
N LEU A 368 21.38 -2.92 -15.41
CA LEU A 368 22.63 -3.68 -15.44
C LEU A 368 23.62 -3.09 -16.44
N PHE A 369 24.91 -3.20 -16.15
CA PHE A 369 26.00 -2.78 -17.02
C PHE A 369 27.01 -3.91 -17.12
N GLU A 370 27.36 -4.28 -18.35
CA GLU A 370 28.34 -5.32 -18.63
C GLU A 370 29.38 -4.81 -19.64
N SER A 371 30.65 -4.95 -19.27
CA SER A 371 31.80 -4.43 -19.99
C SER A 371 32.55 -5.56 -20.68
N LYS A 372 33.04 -5.29 -21.89
CA LYS A 372 33.97 -6.18 -22.60
C LYS A 372 35.00 -5.35 -23.37
N LEU A 373 36.12 -5.95 -23.75
CA LEU A 373 37.04 -5.30 -24.71
C LEU A 373 36.54 -5.33 -26.17
N SER A 374 35.66 -6.29 -26.46
CA SER A 374 34.97 -6.50 -27.73
C SER A 374 33.67 -7.26 -27.50
N LEU A 375 32.58 -6.83 -28.12
CA LEU A 375 31.29 -7.51 -28.02
C LEU A 375 31.26 -8.83 -28.82
N THR A 376 30.74 -9.87 -28.20
CA THR A 376 30.56 -11.22 -28.78
C THR A 376 29.20 -11.78 -28.40
N ASP A 377 28.75 -12.83 -29.09
CA ASP A 377 27.50 -13.51 -28.75
C ASP A 377 27.55 -14.09 -27.33
N ALA A 378 28.72 -14.57 -26.90
CA ALA A 378 28.94 -14.99 -25.51
C ALA A 378 28.74 -13.86 -24.51
N ALA A 379 29.24 -12.66 -24.80
CA ALA A 379 29.00 -11.51 -23.92
C ALA A 379 27.51 -11.16 -23.86
N PHE A 380 26.79 -11.26 -24.98
CA PHE A 380 25.35 -11.03 -25.01
C PHE A 380 24.59 -12.10 -24.20
N GLY A 381 24.91 -13.38 -24.38
CA GLY A 381 24.27 -14.46 -23.62
C GLY A 381 24.54 -14.38 -22.12
N GLN A 382 25.70 -13.88 -21.69
CA GLN A 382 25.97 -13.58 -20.29
C GLN A 382 25.00 -12.52 -19.73
N VAL A 383 24.72 -11.45 -20.49
CA VAL A 383 23.72 -10.44 -20.10
C VAL A 383 22.30 -11.03 -20.10
N VAL A 384 21.96 -11.90 -21.05
CA VAL A 384 20.68 -12.63 -21.03
C VAL A 384 20.54 -13.43 -19.74
N ARG A 385 21.59 -14.16 -19.32
CA ARG A 385 21.62 -14.90 -18.06
C ARG A 385 21.39 -13.98 -16.87
N TYR A 386 22.04 -12.81 -16.82
CA TYR A 386 21.82 -11.85 -15.73
C TYR A 386 20.38 -11.36 -15.67
N LEU A 387 19.78 -11.01 -16.81
CA LEU A 387 18.39 -10.55 -16.85
C LEU A 387 17.40 -11.66 -16.47
N GLN A 388 17.71 -12.92 -16.78
CA GLN A 388 16.95 -14.08 -16.35
C GLN A 388 17.05 -14.29 -14.83
N SER A 389 18.26 -14.18 -14.25
CA SER A 389 18.49 -14.32 -12.81
C SER A 389 17.92 -13.16 -12.00
N LEU A 390 17.96 -11.93 -12.53
CA LEU A 390 17.36 -10.75 -11.90
C LEU A 390 15.83 -10.93 -11.75
N CYS A 391 15.22 -11.72 -12.64
CA CYS A 391 13.80 -12.08 -12.69
C CYS A 391 12.88 -10.90 -12.28
N PRO A 392 13.01 -9.74 -12.94
CA PRO A 392 12.26 -8.57 -12.54
C PRO A 392 10.76 -8.86 -12.72
N LYS A 393 9.95 -8.54 -11.69
CA LYS A 393 8.49 -8.79 -11.69
C LYS A 393 7.78 -8.16 -12.89
N THR A 394 8.37 -7.15 -13.52
CA THR A 394 7.78 -6.39 -14.62
C THR A 394 8.74 -6.20 -15.80
N PHE A 395 9.83 -5.44 -15.64
CA PHE A 395 10.78 -5.11 -16.73
C PHE A 395 12.22 -5.11 -16.23
N GLY A 396 13.15 -5.55 -17.07
CA GLY A 396 14.59 -5.48 -16.85
C GLY A 396 15.27 -4.68 -17.94
N SER A 397 16.42 -4.09 -17.63
CA SER A 397 17.22 -3.38 -18.61
C SER A 397 18.71 -3.56 -18.35
N ALA A 398 19.48 -3.61 -19.43
CA ALA A 398 20.91 -3.76 -19.38
C ALA A 398 21.60 -2.94 -20.48
N ILE A 399 22.84 -2.57 -20.22
CA ILE A 399 23.75 -1.96 -21.19
C ILE A 399 24.96 -2.87 -21.31
N LEU A 400 25.10 -3.51 -22.47
CA LEU A 400 26.30 -4.27 -22.83
C LEU A 400 27.20 -3.36 -23.65
N TYR A 401 28.47 -3.22 -23.31
CA TYR A 401 29.33 -2.28 -24.02
C TYR A 401 30.78 -2.73 -24.14
N ASP A 402 31.43 -2.22 -25.18
CA ASP A 402 32.87 -2.34 -25.36
C ASP A 402 33.52 -0.99 -25.62
N ARG A 403 34.78 -1.01 -26.06
CA ARG A 403 35.55 0.21 -26.33
C ARG A 403 34.95 1.09 -27.41
N ARG A 404 34.14 0.56 -28.33
CA ARG A 404 33.67 1.25 -29.56
C ARG A 404 32.16 1.45 -29.57
N SER A 405 31.41 0.54 -28.96
CA SER A 405 29.97 0.42 -29.09
C SER A 405 29.29 0.06 -27.79
N PHE A 406 27.98 0.26 -27.76
CA PHE A 406 27.11 -0.15 -26.68
C PHE A 406 25.77 -0.62 -27.23
N TRP A 407 25.19 -1.58 -26.53
CA TRP A 407 23.90 -2.20 -26.83
C TRP A 407 22.96 -1.89 -25.67
N LEU A 408 21.84 -1.27 -26.00
CA LEU A 408 20.77 -0.94 -25.08
C LEU A 408 19.73 -2.06 -25.13
N ILE A 409 19.56 -2.76 -24.01
CA ILE A 409 18.81 -4.02 -23.95
C ILE A 409 17.62 -3.84 -23.01
N ASN A 410 16.41 -4.09 -23.50
CA ASN A 410 15.20 -4.16 -22.69
C ASN A 410 14.69 -5.60 -22.63
N SER A 411 14.34 -6.05 -21.43
CA SER A 411 13.73 -7.35 -21.18
C SER A 411 12.41 -7.23 -20.44
N ARG A 412 11.58 -8.26 -20.58
CA ARG A 412 10.36 -8.45 -19.81
C ARG A 412 10.39 -9.86 -19.24
N ALA A 413 10.38 -9.97 -17.91
CA ALA A 413 10.69 -11.22 -17.22
C ALA A 413 12.01 -11.82 -17.77
N THR A 414 11.99 -13.06 -18.25
CA THR A 414 13.15 -13.78 -18.78
C THR A 414 13.41 -13.55 -20.28
N PHE A 415 12.59 -12.74 -20.96
CA PHE A 415 12.64 -12.55 -22.41
C PHE A 415 13.26 -11.20 -22.79
N ILE A 416 14.21 -11.21 -23.73
CA ILE A 416 14.76 -9.97 -24.31
C ILE A 416 13.79 -9.46 -25.38
N GLY A 417 13.24 -8.27 -25.17
CA GLY A 417 12.22 -7.69 -26.05
C GLY A 417 12.79 -6.82 -27.16
N LYS A 418 13.85 -6.04 -26.88
CA LYS A 418 14.42 -5.09 -27.82
C LYS A 418 15.91 -4.86 -27.56
N VAL A 419 16.70 -4.81 -28.62
CA VAL A 419 18.11 -4.43 -28.60
C VAL A 419 18.35 -3.28 -29.58
N LEU A 420 19.00 -2.22 -29.11
CA LEU A 420 19.43 -1.10 -29.96
C LEU A 420 20.95 -0.94 -29.85
N LYS A 421 21.65 -1.05 -30.98
CA LYS A 421 23.12 -0.97 -31.07
C LYS A 421 23.55 0.42 -31.54
N ALA A 422 24.60 0.97 -30.93
CA ALA A 422 25.15 2.28 -31.30
C ALA A 422 26.65 2.35 -31.00
N HIS A 423 27.38 3.28 -31.64
CA HIS A 423 28.76 3.60 -31.29
C HIS A 423 28.84 4.80 -30.36
N TRP A 424 29.88 4.84 -29.51
CA TRP A 424 30.10 5.96 -28.59
C TRP A 424 30.36 7.30 -29.30
N THR A 425 30.88 7.23 -30.52
CA THR A 425 31.21 8.41 -31.34
C THR A 425 30.10 8.80 -32.31
N ASP A 426 29.02 8.02 -32.41
CA ASP A 426 27.90 8.36 -33.29
C ASP A 426 27.25 9.66 -32.81
N GLY A 427 26.96 10.58 -33.73
CA GLY A 427 26.25 11.81 -33.39
C GLY A 427 24.84 11.47 -32.88
N GLY A 428 24.48 12.01 -31.71
CA GLY A 428 23.22 11.71 -31.00
C GLY A 428 23.30 10.57 -29.99
N SER A 429 24.41 9.81 -29.94
CA SER A 429 24.58 8.68 -29.00
C SER A 429 24.49 9.10 -27.53
N LYS A 430 24.87 10.34 -27.17
CA LYS A 430 24.73 10.85 -25.80
C LYS A 430 23.25 10.98 -25.40
N SER A 431 22.44 11.62 -26.25
CA SER A 431 21.01 11.75 -26.00
C SER A 431 20.32 10.40 -26.00
N LEU A 432 20.73 9.49 -26.89
CA LEU A 432 20.21 8.13 -26.94
C LEU A 432 20.43 7.41 -25.60
N PHE A 433 21.66 7.41 -25.09
CA PHE A 433 22.01 6.81 -23.81
C PHE A 433 21.16 7.40 -22.68
N GLN A 434 21.08 8.74 -22.59
CA GLN A 434 20.32 9.42 -21.54
C GLN A 434 18.81 9.13 -21.60
N LYS A 435 18.24 9.05 -22.81
CA LYS A 435 16.83 8.67 -23.02
C LYS A 435 16.57 7.24 -22.57
N PHE A 436 17.50 6.32 -22.83
CA PHE A 436 17.38 4.94 -22.36
C PHE A 436 17.39 4.84 -20.84
N ILE A 437 18.29 5.57 -20.17
CA ILE A 437 18.31 5.65 -18.70
C ILE A 437 16.97 6.19 -18.19
N GLY A 438 16.51 7.33 -18.69
CA GLY A 438 15.25 7.94 -18.25
C GLY A 438 14.02 7.04 -18.49
N ALA A 439 13.97 6.32 -19.61
CA ALA A 439 12.86 5.42 -19.95
C ALA A 439 12.81 4.14 -19.10
N ASN A 440 13.96 3.71 -18.57
CA ASN A 440 14.09 2.50 -17.74
C ASN A 440 14.35 2.81 -16.26
N MET A 441 14.31 4.09 -15.88
CA MET A 441 14.46 4.51 -14.49
C MET A 441 13.24 4.06 -13.68
N SER A 442 13.49 3.37 -12.57
CA SER A 442 12.42 2.94 -11.67
C SER A 442 11.69 4.15 -11.08
N PRO A 443 10.33 4.12 -10.99
CA PRO A 443 9.56 5.19 -10.34
C PRO A 443 10.05 5.49 -8.92
N TRP A 444 10.57 4.48 -8.22
CA TRP A 444 11.11 4.61 -6.87
C TRP A 444 12.29 5.59 -6.77
N VAL A 445 13.08 5.77 -7.83
CA VAL A 445 14.17 6.75 -7.88
C VAL A 445 13.61 8.16 -7.74
N ALA A 446 12.57 8.48 -8.52
CA ALA A 446 11.89 9.78 -8.47
C ALA A 446 11.16 9.99 -7.13
N SER A 447 10.49 8.95 -6.63
CA SER A 447 9.80 8.98 -5.33
C SER A 447 10.77 9.27 -4.18
N LEU A 448 11.90 8.56 -4.11
CA LEU A 448 12.91 8.77 -3.06
C LEU A 448 13.58 10.14 -3.15
N THR A 449 13.96 10.58 -4.36
CA THR A 449 14.55 11.90 -4.60
C THR A 449 13.60 13.01 -4.15
N THR A 450 12.32 12.92 -4.53
CA THR A 450 11.32 13.93 -4.20
C THR A 450 11.05 13.94 -2.70
N ALA A 451 10.90 12.77 -2.07
CA ALA A 451 10.69 12.67 -0.63
C ALA A 451 11.87 13.26 0.17
N CYS A 452 13.10 12.97 -0.23
CA CYS A 452 14.30 13.54 0.36
C CYS A 452 14.30 15.08 0.27
N SER A 453 14.01 15.60 -0.91
CA SER A 453 13.94 17.06 -1.16
C SER A 453 12.87 17.72 -0.30
N SER A 454 11.68 17.15 -0.23
CA SER A 454 10.54 17.69 0.54
C SER A 454 10.80 17.71 2.05
N PHE A 455 11.51 16.70 2.59
CA PHE A 455 11.84 16.66 4.02
C PHE A 455 13.15 17.39 4.39
N GLY A 456 13.90 17.87 3.39
CA GLY A 456 15.22 18.48 3.58
C GLY A 456 16.21 17.48 4.19
N VAL A 457 16.23 16.26 3.67
CA VAL A 457 17.10 15.15 4.10
C VAL A 457 17.82 14.55 2.90
N GLU A 458 18.92 13.87 3.16
CA GLU A 458 19.71 13.17 2.15
C GLU A 458 19.82 11.69 2.52
N VAL A 459 19.88 10.80 1.54
CA VAL A 459 20.13 9.38 1.82
C VAL A 459 21.53 9.15 2.38
N VAL A 460 21.66 8.20 3.31
CA VAL A 460 22.98 7.73 3.73
C VAL A 460 23.54 6.82 2.63
N GLU A 461 24.24 7.41 1.67
CA GLU A 461 24.70 6.72 0.46
C GLU A 461 25.45 5.41 0.75
N GLY A 462 25.03 4.33 0.09
CA GLY A 462 25.62 3.00 0.27
C GLY A 462 25.20 2.22 1.53
N ASP A 463 24.42 2.81 2.42
CA ASP A 463 23.90 2.17 3.65
C ASP A 463 22.50 2.74 4.00
N ALA A 464 21.73 3.06 2.95
CA ALA A 464 20.43 3.69 3.09
C ALA A 464 19.31 2.67 3.25
N PHE A 465 19.26 1.60 2.45
CA PHE A 465 18.10 0.71 2.49
C PHE A 465 17.99 -0.04 3.83
N LEU A 466 16.88 0.17 4.54
CA LEU A 466 16.61 -0.46 5.84
C LEU A 466 15.70 -1.70 5.70
N GLY A 467 15.03 -1.86 4.57
CA GLY A 467 14.20 -3.01 4.26
C GLY A 467 12.91 -2.65 3.54
N ARG A 468 12.20 -3.71 3.13
CA ARG A 468 10.89 -3.65 2.50
C ARG A 468 9.85 -4.29 3.42
N GLY A 469 8.89 -3.50 3.86
CA GLY A 469 7.72 -3.99 4.59
C GLY A 469 6.64 -4.52 3.64
N ALA A 470 5.53 -4.99 4.20
CA ALA A 470 4.35 -5.37 3.41
C ALA A 470 3.79 -4.18 2.59
N GLN A 471 4.01 -2.96 3.08
CA GLN A 471 3.34 -1.76 2.61
C GLN A 471 4.25 -0.73 1.93
N GLY A 472 5.57 -0.96 1.88
CA GLY A 472 6.50 0.02 1.32
C GLY A 472 7.97 -0.28 1.54
N ARG A 473 8.83 0.69 1.21
CA ARG A 473 10.29 0.64 1.35
C ARG A 473 10.76 1.67 2.36
N VAL A 474 11.77 1.32 3.14
CA VAL A 474 12.30 2.19 4.19
C VAL A 474 13.76 2.51 3.92
N PHE A 475 14.11 3.79 3.98
CA PHE A 475 15.46 4.29 3.73
C PHE A 475 15.96 5.11 4.92
N LYS A 476 17.20 4.88 5.31
CA LYS A 476 17.97 5.68 6.25
C LYS A 476 18.40 6.97 5.56
N VAL A 477 17.97 8.07 6.13
CA VAL A 477 18.26 9.42 5.65
C VAL A 477 18.87 10.24 6.77
N THR A 478 19.60 11.28 6.41
CA THR A 478 20.22 12.20 7.35
C THR A 478 19.85 13.64 7.05
N ARG A 479 19.67 14.43 8.11
CA ARG A 479 19.59 15.88 8.01
C ARG A 479 20.96 16.45 8.35
N GLN A 480 21.59 17.11 7.38
CA GLN A 480 22.89 17.78 7.52
C GLN A 480 24.01 16.87 8.08
N GLY A 481 23.95 15.55 7.83
CA GLY A 481 24.95 14.58 8.26
C GLY A 481 25.02 14.32 9.77
N LYS A 482 24.03 14.77 10.56
CA LYS A 482 24.06 14.67 12.03
C LYS A 482 22.99 13.74 12.58
N GLU A 483 21.74 14.00 12.21
CA GLU A 483 20.60 13.25 12.73
C GLU A 483 20.13 12.22 11.69
N LEU A 484 19.82 11.01 12.16
CA LEU A 484 19.38 9.89 11.32
C LEU A 484 17.87 9.68 11.46
N PHE A 485 17.20 9.48 10.33
CA PHE A 485 15.78 9.21 10.23
C PHE A 485 15.53 8.01 9.33
N ALA A 486 14.38 7.37 9.52
CA ALA A 486 13.85 6.38 8.61
C ALA A 486 12.78 7.05 7.74
N LEU A 487 12.95 7.00 6.43
CA LEU A 487 12.01 7.50 5.43
C LEU A 487 11.27 6.31 4.83
N LYS A 488 9.99 6.16 5.19
CA LYS A 488 9.10 5.14 4.62
C LYS A 488 8.43 5.72 3.38
N ILE A 489 8.46 4.98 2.28
CA ILE A 489 7.81 5.34 1.02
C ILE A 489 6.89 4.20 0.60
N VAL A 490 5.67 4.54 0.21
CA VAL A 490 4.64 3.60 -0.23
C VAL A 490 4.15 3.95 -1.63
N GLU A 491 3.66 2.96 -2.36
CA GLU A 491 3.01 3.18 -3.66
C GLU A 491 1.60 3.78 -3.49
N ILE A 492 1.05 4.36 -4.56
CA ILE A 492 -0.25 5.04 -4.59
C ILE A 492 -1.41 4.19 -4.04
N SER A 493 -1.37 2.86 -4.24
CA SER A 493 -2.38 1.92 -3.75
C SER A 493 -2.37 1.73 -2.23
N LEU A 494 -1.28 2.15 -1.57
CA LEU A 494 -1.02 1.93 -0.14
C LEU A 494 -0.96 3.23 0.67
N VAL A 495 -1.28 4.36 0.04
CA VAL A 495 -1.29 5.69 0.68
C VAL A 495 -2.25 5.73 1.87
N ALA A 496 -3.43 5.10 1.76
CA ALA A 496 -4.38 5.02 2.87
C ALA A 496 -3.78 4.30 4.10
N SER A 497 -3.01 3.23 3.88
CA SER A 497 -2.33 2.49 4.95
C SER A 497 -1.27 3.37 5.63
N LEU A 498 -0.56 4.22 4.88
CA LEU A 498 0.43 5.13 5.44
C LEU A 498 -0.21 6.22 6.32
N TYR A 499 -1.36 6.76 5.94
CA TYR A 499 -2.13 7.69 6.78
C TYR A 499 -2.68 7.01 8.04
N GLN A 500 -3.09 5.74 7.93
CA GLN A 500 -3.51 4.95 9.08
C GLN A 500 -2.34 4.74 10.06
N GLU A 501 -1.16 4.40 9.54
CA GLU A 501 0.06 4.28 10.35
C GLU A 501 0.45 5.61 11.00
N GLU A 502 0.36 6.74 10.28
CA GLU A 502 0.59 8.07 10.83
C GLU A 502 -0.35 8.35 12.02
N ALA A 503 -1.65 8.06 11.87
CA ALA A 503 -2.63 8.23 12.95
C ALA A 503 -2.34 7.32 14.16
N ALA A 504 -1.97 6.06 13.90
CA ALA A 504 -1.58 5.12 14.94
C ALA A 504 -0.32 5.56 15.70
N LEU A 505 0.69 6.06 14.98
CA LEU A 505 1.91 6.61 15.57
C LEU A 505 1.62 7.84 16.43
N LYS A 506 0.72 8.74 15.98
CA LYS A 506 0.26 9.89 16.80
C LYS A 506 -0.41 9.42 18.09
N GLN A 507 -1.22 8.36 18.03
CA GLN A 507 -1.87 7.80 19.21
C GLN A 507 -0.87 7.13 20.18
N ALA A 508 0.17 6.49 19.65
CA ALA A 508 1.16 5.76 20.44
C ALA A 508 2.38 6.59 20.85
N GLN A 509 2.50 7.84 20.41
CA GLN A 509 3.70 8.67 20.55
C GLN A 509 4.14 8.85 22.01
N ASP A 510 3.18 9.06 22.92
CA ASP A 510 3.44 9.32 24.34
C ASP A 510 3.71 8.03 25.16
N THR A 511 3.65 6.86 24.53
CA THR A 511 3.93 5.60 25.21
C THR A 511 5.41 5.39 25.47
N GLY A 512 6.28 5.96 24.64
CA GLY A 512 7.73 5.69 24.64
C GLY A 512 8.12 4.29 24.17
N LEU A 513 7.15 3.49 23.69
CA LEU A 513 7.34 2.09 23.28
C LEU A 513 7.47 1.91 21.76
N THR A 514 7.30 3.00 21.01
CA THR A 514 7.18 2.99 19.55
C THR A 514 8.12 4.02 18.93
N ILE A 515 8.40 3.87 17.65
CA ILE A 515 8.97 4.97 16.87
C ILE A 515 7.99 6.15 16.81
N ARG A 516 8.52 7.35 16.57
CA ARG A 516 7.77 8.60 16.47
C ARG A 516 7.84 9.21 15.08
N LEU A 517 6.85 10.03 14.77
CA LEU A 517 6.87 10.89 13.60
C LEU A 517 7.94 11.97 13.74
N ALA A 518 8.74 12.15 12.68
CA ALA A 518 9.70 13.25 12.54
C ALA A 518 9.21 14.32 11.54
N GLY A 519 8.08 14.08 10.89
CA GLY A 519 7.36 14.99 10.00
C GLY A 519 5.97 14.45 9.68
N GLU A 520 5.13 15.28 9.07
CA GLU A 520 3.82 14.86 8.56
C GLU A 520 3.98 14.00 7.31
N CYS A 521 2.97 13.19 7.00
CA CYS A 521 2.90 12.46 5.74
C CYS A 521 2.86 13.44 4.56
N ILE A 522 3.59 13.14 3.49
CA ILE A 522 3.61 13.94 2.26
C ILE A 522 3.24 13.08 1.05
N GLU A 523 2.56 13.69 0.08
CA GLU A 523 2.35 13.09 -1.24
C GLU A 523 3.58 13.30 -2.12
N ILE A 524 3.91 12.29 -2.90
CA ILE A 524 5.05 12.30 -3.83
C ILE A 524 4.64 11.62 -5.16
N PRO A 525 5.44 11.76 -6.24
CA PRO A 525 5.17 11.04 -7.47
C PRO A 525 5.03 9.54 -7.23
N GLY A 526 3.87 8.99 -7.62
CA GLY A 526 3.57 7.57 -7.51
C GLY A 526 3.19 7.06 -6.11
N GLY A 527 3.06 7.91 -5.10
CA GLY A 527 2.72 7.46 -3.75
C GLY A 527 2.81 8.51 -2.65
N ALA A 528 3.21 8.08 -1.44
CA ALA A 528 3.36 8.95 -0.29
C ALA A 528 4.60 8.55 0.54
N ALA A 529 5.09 9.48 1.36
CA ALA A 529 6.23 9.28 2.22
C ALA A 529 6.01 9.79 3.64
N LEU A 530 6.65 9.12 4.60
CA LEU A 530 6.58 9.41 6.03
C LEU A 530 7.97 9.38 6.64
N LEU A 531 8.33 10.41 7.41
CA LEU A 531 9.60 10.52 8.10
C LEU A 531 9.48 10.08 9.56
N LEU A 532 10.34 9.17 9.98
CA LEU A 532 10.27 8.44 11.24
C LEU A 532 11.59 8.52 12.02
N SER A 533 11.50 8.47 13.34
CA SER A 533 12.64 8.44 14.26
C SER A 533 12.32 7.52 15.44
N PRO A 534 13.31 6.85 16.05
CA PRO A 534 14.70 6.75 15.62
C PRO A 534 14.91 5.68 14.52
N VAL A 535 16.10 5.70 13.91
CA VAL A 535 16.64 4.53 13.19
C VAL A 535 17.25 3.57 14.19
N GLY A 536 16.91 2.30 14.08
CA GLY A 536 17.44 1.21 14.90
C GLY A 536 17.90 0.03 14.05
N ILE A 537 18.42 -1.00 14.72
CA ILE A 537 18.77 -2.27 14.08
C ILE A 537 17.67 -3.30 14.35
N PRO A 538 17.39 -4.25 13.44
CA PRO A 538 16.44 -5.32 13.71
C PRO A 538 16.78 -6.07 14.99
N LEU A 539 15.76 -6.40 15.80
CA LEU A 539 15.96 -7.20 17.00
C LEU A 539 16.48 -8.60 16.62
N PRO A 540 17.58 -9.09 17.21
CA PRO A 540 18.03 -10.46 17.02
C PRO A 540 16.94 -11.46 17.44
N ARG A 541 17.00 -12.65 16.85
CA ARG A 541 16.06 -13.72 17.23
C ARG A 541 16.20 -14.03 18.73
N PRO A 542 15.09 -14.10 19.48
CA PRO A 542 15.14 -14.47 20.89
C PRO A 542 15.69 -15.89 21.05
N ALA A 543 16.69 -16.04 21.91
CA ALA A 543 17.34 -17.32 22.20
C ALA A 543 17.24 -17.68 23.68
N THR A 544 17.09 -16.69 24.55
CA THR A 544 17.01 -16.86 26.00
C THR A 544 15.61 -16.56 26.53
N ARG A 545 15.30 -17.04 27.74
CA ARG A 545 14.09 -16.67 28.46
C ARG A 545 14.00 -15.15 28.65
N SER A 546 15.14 -14.49 28.87
CA SER A 546 15.21 -13.03 29.03
C SER A 546 14.80 -12.29 27.76
N ASP A 547 15.17 -12.79 26.58
CA ASP A 547 14.78 -12.19 25.30
C ASP A 547 13.27 -12.32 25.09
N VAL A 548 12.71 -13.49 25.38
CA VAL A 548 11.26 -13.75 25.33
C VAL A 548 10.53 -12.84 26.32
N ALA A 549 11.03 -12.73 27.56
CA ALA A 549 10.47 -11.84 28.58
C ALA A 549 10.50 -10.37 28.15
N THR A 550 11.57 -9.93 27.49
CA THR A 550 11.71 -8.57 26.98
C THR A 550 10.65 -8.25 25.94
N LEU A 551 10.43 -9.15 24.97
CA LEU A 551 9.41 -9.00 23.93
C LEU A 551 7.99 -8.95 24.49
N TYR A 552 7.65 -9.90 25.38
CA TYR A 552 6.33 -9.91 26.02
C TYR A 552 6.14 -8.74 26.98
N GLY A 553 7.19 -8.31 27.68
CA GLY A 553 7.17 -7.11 28.51
C GLY A 553 6.90 -5.85 27.70
N LEU A 554 7.49 -5.73 26.51
CA LEU A 554 7.23 -4.62 25.59
C LEU A 554 5.78 -4.63 25.08
N LEU A 555 5.25 -5.81 24.73
CA LEU A 555 3.85 -5.96 24.31
C LEU A 555 2.87 -5.64 25.45
N TRP A 556 3.18 -6.11 26.66
CA TRP A 556 2.38 -5.89 27.85
C TRP A 556 2.28 -4.41 28.21
N GLN A 557 3.40 -3.69 28.18
CA GLN A 557 3.41 -2.24 28.42
C GLN A 557 2.53 -1.48 27.40
N LEU A 558 2.49 -1.93 26.14
CA LEU A 558 1.58 -1.34 25.14
C LEU A 558 0.12 -1.61 25.49
N HIS A 559 -0.20 -2.83 25.92
CA HIS A 559 -1.54 -3.20 26.37
C HIS A 559 -2.00 -2.42 27.62
N GLU A 560 -1.10 -2.11 28.54
CA GLU A 560 -1.38 -1.27 29.72
C GLU A 560 -1.74 0.17 29.32
N LYS A 561 -1.17 0.68 28.22
CA LYS A 561 -1.55 1.96 27.62
C LYS A 561 -2.88 1.91 26.84
N GLY A 562 -3.55 0.76 26.84
CA GLY A 562 -4.86 0.58 26.21
C GLY A 562 -4.79 0.39 24.70
N LEU A 563 -3.62 0.06 24.15
CA LEU A 563 -3.39 -0.17 22.73
C LEU A 563 -3.04 -1.63 22.48
N VAL A 564 -3.43 -2.15 21.32
CA VAL A 564 -2.91 -3.39 20.74
C VAL A 564 -2.15 -3.03 19.47
N HIS A 565 -1.10 -3.78 19.16
CA HIS A 565 -0.28 -3.58 17.97
C HIS A 565 -0.97 -4.10 16.70
N GLY A 566 -1.72 -5.21 16.80
CA GLY A 566 -2.41 -5.86 15.69
C GLY A 566 -1.54 -6.78 14.83
N ASP A 567 -0.23 -6.52 14.76
CA ASP A 567 0.75 -7.40 14.11
C ASP A 567 2.11 -7.49 14.84
N PRO A 568 2.14 -7.78 16.16
CA PRO A 568 3.38 -7.82 16.92
C PRO A 568 4.21 -9.04 16.51
N ARG A 569 5.31 -8.79 15.80
CA ARG A 569 6.28 -9.80 15.35
C ARG A 569 7.67 -9.42 15.81
N VAL A 570 8.57 -10.39 15.96
CA VAL A 570 10.00 -10.13 16.22
C VAL A 570 10.58 -9.19 15.15
N ALA A 571 10.15 -9.35 13.89
CA ALA A 571 10.56 -8.50 12.77
C ALA A 571 10.06 -7.04 12.87
N ASN A 572 9.02 -6.79 13.68
CA ASN A 572 8.43 -5.48 13.89
C ASN A 572 8.99 -4.81 15.16
N VAL A 573 10.16 -5.25 15.64
CA VAL A 573 10.89 -4.64 16.75
C VAL A 573 12.29 -4.27 16.30
N ILE A 574 12.70 -3.05 16.63
CA ILE A 574 14.08 -2.58 16.44
C ILE A 574 14.73 -2.23 17.79
N LEU A 575 16.05 -2.36 17.86
CA LEU A 575 16.85 -1.86 18.96
C LEU A 575 17.37 -0.46 18.64
N HIS A 576 17.09 0.49 19.52
CA HIS A 576 17.69 1.81 19.50
C HIS A 576 18.35 2.10 20.84
N LYS A 577 19.68 2.32 20.83
CA LYS A 577 20.49 2.52 22.06
C LYS A 577 20.27 1.43 23.13
N GLY A 578 20.13 0.18 22.67
CA GLY A 578 19.88 -0.98 23.53
C GLY A 578 18.44 -1.14 24.02
N GLN A 579 17.51 -0.23 23.65
CA GLN A 579 16.11 -0.32 24.01
C GLN A 579 15.26 -0.84 22.83
N PRO A 580 14.39 -1.84 23.04
CA PRO A 580 13.50 -2.33 22.00
C PRO A 580 12.30 -1.39 21.83
N VAL A 581 11.94 -1.10 20.58
CA VAL A 581 10.76 -0.29 20.23
C VAL A 581 9.99 -0.93 19.08
N TRP A 582 8.67 -0.78 19.10
CA TRP A 582 7.78 -1.27 18.04
C TRP A 582 7.81 -0.38 16.80
N ILE A 583 7.70 -1.02 15.64
CA ILE A 583 7.50 -0.41 14.32
C ILE A 583 6.29 -1.07 13.62
N ASP A 584 5.84 -0.51 12.50
CA ASP A 584 4.73 -1.05 11.69
C ASP A 584 3.37 -1.11 12.45
N LEU A 585 2.90 0.06 12.88
CA LEU A 585 1.70 0.22 13.73
C LEU A 585 0.38 0.35 12.94
N VAL A 586 0.34 -0.12 11.70
CA VAL A 586 -0.83 0.10 10.82
C VAL A 586 -2.10 -0.49 11.42
N GLU A 587 -2.00 -1.64 12.08
CA GLU A 587 -3.13 -2.39 12.65
C GLU A 587 -3.43 -2.02 14.12
N VAL A 588 -2.95 -0.87 14.61
CA VAL A 588 -3.19 -0.47 16.00
C VAL A 588 -4.67 -0.22 16.26
N LEU A 589 -5.16 -0.81 17.35
CA LEU A 589 -6.54 -0.70 17.82
C LEU A 589 -6.59 -0.46 19.33
N LYS A 590 -7.78 -0.11 19.82
CA LYS A 590 -8.06 -0.06 21.26
C LYS A 590 -8.04 -1.47 21.85
N ALA A 591 -7.30 -1.64 22.94
CA ALA A 591 -7.14 -2.94 23.56
C ALA A 591 -8.46 -3.51 24.10
N SER A 592 -8.71 -4.77 23.78
CA SER A 592 -9.77 -5.60 24.35
C SER A 592 -9.18 -6.97 24.74
N PRO A 593 -9.84 -7.75 25.61
CA PRO A 593 -9.34 -9.07 26.00
C PRO A 593 -9.00 -9.99 24.82
N LEU A 594 -9.85 -9.96 23.78
CA LEU A 594 -9.68 -10.78 22.59
C LEU A 594 -8.50 -10.29 21.73
N LEU A 595 -8.39 -8.97 21.53
CA LEU A 595 -7.30 -8.41 20.73
C LEU A 595 -5.92 -8.58 21.38
N ARG A 596 -5.83 -8.47 22.71
CA ARG A 596 -4.59 -8.75 23.45
C ARG A 596 -4.15 -10.20 23.31
N MET A 597 -5.11 -11.13 23.29
CA MET A 597 -4.84 -12.55 23.06
C MET A 597 -4.29 -12.78 21.65
N PHE A 598 -4.88 -12.14 20.64
CA PHE A 598 -4.39 -12.25 19.25
C PHE A 598 -2.99 -11.68 19.09
N ASP A 599 -2.71 -10.51 19.67
CA ASP A 599 -1.36 -9.95 19.69
C ASP A 599 -0.35 -10.92 20.32
N ALA A 600 -0.67 -11.45 21.50
CA ALA A 600 0.20 -12.42 22.16
C ALA A 600 0.38 -13.69 21.32
N GLU A 601 -0.65 -14.15 20.61
CA GLU A 601 -0.58 -15.31 19.72
C GLU A 601 0.31 -15.05 18.50
N ILE A 602 0.17 -13.91 17.83
CA ILE A 602 0.99 -13.52 16.68
C ILE A 602 2.47 -13.46 17.10
N LEU A 603 2.77 -12.83 18.24
CA LEU A 603 4.11 -12.76 18.78
C LEU A 603 4.65 -14.16 19.13
N THR A 604 3.83 -15.00 19.76
CA THR A 604 4.18 -16.40 20.08
C THR A 604 4.61 -17.16 18.82
N ARG A 605 3.81 -17.06 17.76
CA ARG A 605 4.08 -17.72 16.47
C ARG A 605 5.34 -17.18 15.82
N SER A 606 5.58 -15.87 15.92
CA SER A 606 6.79 -15.22 15.41
C SER A 606 8.05 -15.72 16.14
N ILE A 607 8.02 -15.80 17.48
CA ILE A 607 9.13 -16.32 18.30
C ILE A 607 9.42 -17.78 17.98
N LEU A 608 8.37 -18.61 17.96
CA LEU A 608 8.51 -20.05 17.75
C LEU A 608 8.77 -20.43 16.29
N GLN A 609 8.58 -19.52 15.32
CA GLN A 609 8.55 -19.82 13.88
C GLN A 609 7.57 -20.94 13.55
N VAL A 610 6.31 -20.69 13.90
CA VAL A 610 5.21 -21.61 13.62
C VAL A 610 4.24 -20.92 12.64
N PRO A 611 4.01 -21.50 11.45
CA PRO A 611 3.05 -20.96 10.50
C PRO A 611 1.64 -20.87 11.09
N ARG A 612 0.81 -19.95 10.59
CA ARG A 612 -0.57 -19.76 11.06
C ARG A 612 -1.43 -21.01 10.93
N GLN A 613 -1.13 -21.87 9.95
CA GLN A 613 -1.86 -23.11 9.65
C GLN A 613 -1.62 -24.19 10.70
N VAL A 614 -0.54 -24.11 11.47
CA VAL A 614 -0.21 -25.08 12.50
C VAL A 614 -0.92 -24.66 13.79
N GLN A 615 -1.73 -25.57 14.36
CA GLN A 615 -2.38 -25.31 15.64
C GLN A 615 -1.33 -25.23 16.76
N LEU A 616 -1.45 -24.21 17.61
CA LEU A 616 -0.73 -24.20 18.86
C LEU A 616 -1.36 -25.26 19.77
N ASN A 617 -0.56 -25.86 20.65
CA ASN A 617 -1.09 -26.83 21.60
C ASN A 617 -2.05 -26.16 22.60
N THR A 618 -2.94 -26.97 23.18
CA THR A 618 -4.02 -26.52 24.07
C THR A 618 -3.50 -25.74 25.28
N GLU A 619 -2.41 -26.20 25.90
CA GLU A 619 -1.77 -25.55 27.06
C GLU A 619 -1.32 -24.11 26.75
N LEU A 620 -0.73 -23.89 25.57
CA LEU A 620 -0.30 -22.57 25.13
C LEU A 620 -1.50 -21.66 24.81
N HIS A 621 -2.55 -22.21 24.19
CA HIS A 621 -3.80 -21.48 23.96
C HIS A 621 -4.47 -21.04 25.27
N GLU A 622 -4.50 -21.88 26.30
CA GLU A 622 -5.03 -21.52 27.61
C GLU A 622 -4.23 -20.41 28.26
N THR A 623 -2.90 -20.45 28.16
CA THR A 623 -2.02 -19.43 28.72
C THR A 623 -2.19 -18.08 28.00
N LEU A 624 -2.36 -18.11 26.68
CA LEU A 624 -2.70 -16.94 25.87
C LEU A 624 -4.06 -16.34 26.26
N ALA A 625 -5.08 -17.18 26.44
CA ALA A 625 -6.41 -16.74 26.84
C ALA A 625 -6.43 -16.11 28.25
N LYS A 626 -5.67 -16.69 29.19
CA LYS A 626 -5.48 -16.11 30.53
C LYS A 626 -4.83 -14.74 30.47
N TYR A 627 -3.75 -14.59 29.71
CA TYR A 627 -3.09 -13.31 29.49
C TYR A 627 -4.02 -12.27 28.84
N GLY A 628 -4.74 -12.65 27.78
CA GLY A 628 -5.67 -11.75 27.10
C GLY A 628 -6.75 -11.21 28.03
N LYS A 629 -7.36 -12.10 28.83
CA LYS A 629 -8.41 -11.74 29.81
C LYS A 629 -7.86 -10.91 30.97
N TYR A 630 -6.71 -11.30 31.50
CA TYR A 630 -6.10 -10.67 32.67
C TYR A 630 -4.59 -10.50 32.43
N PRO A 631 -4.14 -9.37 31.85
CA PRO A 631 -2.72 -9.15 31.55
C PRO A 631 -1.98 -8.73 32.83
N THR A 632 -1.85 -9.64 33.79
CA THR A 632 -1.08 -9.46 35.03
C THR A 632 0.36 -9.94 34.83
N SER A 633 1.29 -9.46 35.66
CA SER A 633 2.68 -9.92 35.62
C SER A 633 2.83 -11.44 35.81
N GLU A 634 1.93 -12.06 36.60
CA GLU A 634 1.89 -13.51 36.78
C GLU A 634 1.52 -14.24 35.48
N ASN A 635 0.43 -13.84 34.82
CA ASN A 635 0.02 -14.45 33.55
C ASN A 635 1.03 -14.20 32.42
N LEU A 636 1.68 -13.04 32.43
CA LEU A 636 2.78 -12.71 31.52
C LEU A 636 3.97 -13.66 31.71
N ASN A 637 4.43 -13.84 32.95
CA ASN A 637 5.54 -14.74 33.28
C ASN A 637 5.20 -16.20 32.92
N GLY A 638 3.97 -16.65 33.21
CA GLY A 638 3.51 -17.98 32.79
C GLY A 638 3.55 -18.17 31.27
N LEU A 639 3.18 -17.16 30.50
CA LEU A 639 3.27 -17.19 29.03
C LEU A 639 4.72 -17.24 28.54
N VAL A 640 5.60 -16.40 29.13
CA VAL A 640 7.04 -16.39 28.82
C VAL A 640 7.65 -17.78 29.06
N ASP A 641 7.34 -18.41 30.19
CA ASP A 641 7.85 -19.73 30.54
C ASP A 641 7.36 -20.81 29.56
N ALA A 642 6.06 -20.82 29.25
CA ALA A 642 5.49 -21.77 28.30
C ALA A 642 6.10 -21.65 26.90
N VAL A 643 6.31 -20.42 26.42
CA VAL A 643 6.93 -20.16 25.11
C VAL A 643 8.40 -20.55 25.11
N PHE A 644 9.16 -20.17 26.14
CA PHE A 644 10.58 -20.48 26.22
C PHE A 644 10.84 -21.99 26.31
N GLN A 645 10.05 -22.74 27.07
CA GLN A 645 10.17 -24.21 27.12
C GLN A 645 9.98 -24.86 25.75
N LYS A 646 9.09 -24.34 24.91
CA LYS A 646 8.88 -24.84 23.54
C LYS A 646 10.03 -24.47 22.62
N LEU A 647 10.58 -23.27 22.78
CA LEU A 647 11.77 -22.82 22.04
C LEU A 647 12.99 -23.71 22.34
N ASP A 648 13.25 -23.99 23.62
CA ASP A 648 14.39 -24.81 24.08
C ASP A 648 14.28 -26.30 23.66
N ARG A 649 13.06 -26.86 23.62
CA ARG A 649 12.86 -28.22 23.09
C ARG A 649 13.19 -28.31 21.60
N ARG A 650 12.91 -27.25 20.83
CA ARG A 650 13.21 -27.19 19.39
C ARG A 650 14.71 -27.02 19.14
N SER A 651 15.40 -26.18 19.91
CA SER A 651 16.85 -26.04 19.77
C SER A 651 17.56 -27.36 20.05
N LYS A 652 17.11 -28.13 21.06
CA LYS A 652 17.67 -29.45 21.38
C LYS A 652 17.39 -30.52 20.31
N SER A 653 16.22 -30.53 19.67
CA SER A 653 15.92 -31.50 18.60
C SER A 653 16.71 -31.28 17.31
N PHE A 654 17.17 -30.05 17.05
CA PHE A 654 18.03 -29.73 15.91
C PHE A 654 19.51 -30.09 16.13
N HIS A 655 19.96 -30.27 17.37
CA HIS A 655 21.34 -30.68 17.68
C HIS A 655 21.51 -32.20 17.79
N SER A 656 20.43 -32.97 17.65
CA SER A 656 20.42 -34.44 17.70
C SER A 656 20.29 -35.10 16.31
N HIS A 657 20.48 -34.35 15.22
CA HIS A 657 20.48 -34.84 13.84
C HIS A 657 21.75 -34.46 13.12
#